data_AF-A0A6B1HD00-F1
#
_entry.id   AF-A0A6B1HD00-F1
#
_cell.length_a   1.000
_cell.length_b   1.000
_cell.length_c   1.000
_cell.angle_alpha   90.00
_cell.angle_beta   90.00
_cell.angle_gamma   90.00
#
_symmetry.space_group_name_H-M   'P 1'
#
loop_
_entity.id
_entity.type
_entity.pdbx_description
1 polymer ?
#
loop_
_entity_poly.entity_id
_entity_poly.type
_entity_poly.pdbx_seq_one_letter_code
_entity_poly.pdbx_strand_id
1 'polypeptide(L)'
;MRDRLEAVESTTDKLANFNLRAPVVAMTIPRPTYTPRGPAPNRSGHAMTPRFERISMGACIAVLATQFSLAVSAAERRTEYSTVDLIAETANLPADGGAVTLGIYLKPDPKWHAYWINPGDAGKEVSMRWTLPEGFEAGELSYPAPHVIPFDIFNTYGFDEAILLLADVTVPALEAADDIELKGRASWVVCDDELCVPERAELSITLPVGDGGADSDNAPRFKAARAKQPQPVDWPARFEVVDGNVNVGVALPHAAMDPYLFVATKRLVRYDDQSSAETPFGLQFSAGAGTKADRIEETKAVLRYRDADGAQQSVLLDVTKSDGTLADAMAAAGPVSLGGTGAVGGIGSVGSTGMGLVTAIFFGLLGGIILNLMPCVFPILSMKALGLVELSGADRQTARSSGIFYTVGILVAFAAIAIALIALREAGSAAGWGFQMQSPLVNLSLGLLMVAIALNLAGIFEFGLRLMGAGQSLTADDSKGERRKAFFTGLLAVVVATPCTAPFMAGALGYALAQPAVVAMAVFLALGLGLALPYLLLSFAPGLGRWLPKPGPWMAKLRGILAFPMLLTALWLFWIVGRQLGASSMAVALLAGLLLAFALWAYGQAAAAKFRTAWHATAIAGLIACVVASVNVEDYRDEPQMAGDASAGTLGKLELEHFSPDRVLGYIDEGQPVFVYFTADWCLSCKANERAALATDAVGDAMNERGIKVVEADWTSEDPQITEWLEKYDRVGVPLYLYFPTGSTAETAAVLPQLLLPQIVIDAIDAADSATTVAFADYGPLQTYLDLDKVWHEIEDEIRASDASK
;
A
#
# COMPACT_ATOMS: atom_id res chain seq x y z
N MET A 1 -48.37 1.37 -15.25
CA MET A 1 -47.67 2.64 -14.94
C MET A 1 -48.57 3.64 -14.19
N ARG A 2 -49.87 3.75 -14.49
CA ARG A 2 -50.84 4.50 -13.66
C ARG A 2 -51.04 3.89 -12.26
N ASP A 3 -51.09 2.56 -12.15
CA ASP A 3 -51.25 1.88 -10.85
C ASP A 3 -49.98 1.87 -9.97
N ARG A 4 -48.82 2.22 -10.54
CA ARG A 4 -47.57 2.43 -9.78
C ARG A 4 -47.35 3.87 -9.34
N LEU A 5 -48.17 4.82 -9.82
CA LEU A 5 -48.16 6.22 -9.38
C LEU A 5 -49.09 6.44 -8.16
N GLU A 6 -50.18 5.69 -8.04
CA GLU A 6 -51.09 5.76 -6.87
C GLU A 6 -50.46 5.22 -5.58
N ALA A 7 -49.44 4.33 -5.69
CA ALA A 7 -48.70 3.83 -4.53
C ALA A 7 -47.68 4.86 -3.97
N VAL A 8 -47.27 5.84 -4.77
CA VAL A 8 -46.29 6.87 -4.37
C VAL A 8 -46.99 8.07 -3.70
N GLU A 9 -48.21 8.43 -4.14
CA GLU A 9 -48.99 9.50 -3.49
C GLU A 9 -49.47 9.13 -2.07
N SER A 10 -49.69 7.84 -1.77
CA SER A 10 -50.10 7.37 -0.44
C SER A 10 -49.02 7.48 0.65
N THR A 11 -47.75 7.69 0.29
CA THR A 11 -46.65 7.74 1.28
C THR A 11 -46.27 9.19 1.62
N THR A 12 -46.58 10.14 0.74
CA THR A 12 -46.36 11.58 0.95
C THR A 12 -47.37 12.24 1.90
N ASP A 13 -48.57 11.68 2.08
CA ASP A 13 -49.58 12.19 3.03
C ASP A 13 -49.36 11.75 4.48
N LYS A 14 -48.47 10.76 4.73
CA LYS A 14 -48.17 10.27 6.10
C LYS A 14 -47.02 11.00 6.79
N LEU A 15 -46.33 11.93 6.11
CA LEU A 15 -45.25 12.73 6.68
C LEU A 15 -45.65 14.18 7.02
N ALA A 16 -46.92 14.56 6.80
CA ALA A 16 -47.39 15.93 7.02
C ALA A 16 -48.02 16.21 8.40
N ASN A 17 -48.05 15.25 9.34
CA ASN A 17 -48.64 15.46 10.67
C ASN A 17 -47.85 14.75 11.78
N PHE A 18 -46.72 15.33 12.21
CA PHE A 18 -46.21 15.08 13.55
C PHE A 18 -45.81 16.40 14.21
N ASN A 19 -46.71 16.88 15.07
CA ASN A 19 -46.64 18.15 15.76
C ASN A 19 -46.10 17.92 17.19
N LEU A 20 -45.23 18.84 17.62
CA LEU A 20 -44.60 18.88 18.94
C LEU A 20 -45.62 18.88 20.09
N ARG A 21 -45.40 18.04 21.12
CA ARG A 21 -45.79 18.30 22.52
C ARG A 21 -45.12 17.30 23.47
N ALA A 22 -44.26 17.83 24.35
CA ALA A 22 -43.74 17.14 25.54
C ALA A 22 -44.87 16.85 26.55
N PRO A 23 -44.65 15.87 27.44
CA PRO A 23 -44.77 16.16 28.86
C PRO A 23 -43.65 15.59 29.74
N VAL A 24 -43.36 16.34 30.79
CA VAL A 24 -42.56 15.98 31.96
C VAL A 24 -43.40 15.09 32.89
N VAL A 25 -42.92 13.90 33.28
CA VAL A 25 -43.29 13.20 34.54
C VAL A 25 -42.11 12.36 35.04
N ALA A 26 -41.93 12.36 36.36
CA ALA A 26 -40.82 11.84 37.17
C ALA A 26 -40.96 10.36 37.60
N MET A 27 -39.93 9.89 38.34
CA MET A 27 -39.91 8.71 39.26
C MET A 27 -39.74 7.34 38.58
N THR A 28 -38.95 6.35 39.04
CA THR A 28 -38.23 6.08 40.30
C THR A 28 -37.21 4.95 40.05
N ILE A 29 -36.09 4.93 40.79
CA ILE A 29 -35.07 3.86 40.78
C ILE A 29 -35.47 2.76 41.79
N PRO A 30 -35.15 1.47 41.52
CA PRO A 30 -34.75 0.58 42.60
C PRO A 30 -33.38 -0.08 42.35
N ARG A 31 -32.53 -0.02 43.38
CA ARG A 31 -31.31 -0.83 43.55
C ARG A 31 -31.68 -2.27 43.89
N PRO A 32 -30.75 -3.23 43.71
CA PRO A 32 -30.47 -4.16 44.80
C PRO A 32 -28.98 -4.31 45.11
N THR A 33 -28.69 -3.94 46.35
CA THR A 33 -27.81 -4.51 47.38
C THR A 33 -26.82 -5.64 47.07
N TYR A 34 -25.58 -5.35 47.47
CA TYR A 34 -24.42 -6.22 47.66
C TYR A 34 -24.37 -6.79 49.10
N THR A 35 -23.47 -7.78 49.31
CA THR A 35 -22.82 -8.30 50.55
C THR A 35 -23.21 -9.74 51.00
N PRO A 36 -22.37 -10.48 51.78
CA PRO A 36 -21.05 -11.03 51.37
C PRO A 36 -20.74 -12.46 51.94
N ARG A 37 -19.63 -13.05 51.44
CA ARG A 37 -18.68 -14.06 51.99
C ARG A 37 -19.02 -14.87 53.27
N GLY A 38 -18.73 -16.19 53.19
CA GLY A 38 -18.36 -17.07 54.32
C GLY A 38 -18.05 -18.51 53.88
N PRO A 39 -17.28 -19.31 54.63
CA PRO A 39 -16.06 -19.97 54.13
C PRO A 39 -16.10 -21.51 53.97
N ALA A 40 -15.04 -22.06 53.34
CA ALA A 40 -14.68 -23.48 53.24
C ALA A 40 -14.51 -24.15 54.63
N PRO A 41 -14.60 -25.51 54.77
CA PRO A 41 -13.41 -26.35 54.51
C PRO A 41 -13.64 -27.85 54.11
N ASN A 42 -12.65 -28.38 53.37
CA ASN A 42 -11.86 -29.61 53.63
C ASN A 42 -12.52 -30.89 54.22
N ARG A 43 -12.45 -32.04 53.52
CA ARG A 43 -11.87 -33.33 54.02
C ARG A 43 -12.08 -34.56 53.10
N SER A 44 -10.95 -35.11 52.64
CA SER A 44 -10.49 -36.51 52.73
C SER A 44 -11.41 -37.74 52.52
N GLY A 45 -10.92 -38.68 51.70
CA GLY A 45 -11.11 -40.14 51.82
C GLY A 45 -10.68 -40.83 50.51
N HIS A 46 -9.45 -41.36 50.38
CA HIS A 46 -9.09 -42.78 50.59
C HIS A 46 -10.08 -43.76 49.93
N ALA A 47 -9.73 -44.81 49.21
CA ALA A 47 -8.51 -45.44 48.70
C ALA A 47 -9.03 -46.70 47.95
N MET A 48 -8.37 -47.21 46.90
CA MET A 48 -8.27 -48.65 46.61
C MET A 48 -7.54 -48.88 45.28
N THR A 49 -6.27 -49.30 45.37
CA THR A 49 -5.62 -50.26 44.45
C THR A 49 -6.05 -51.68 44.86
N PRO A 50 -5.86 -52.79 44.09
CA PRO A 50 -4.77 -52.99 43.12
C PRO A 50 -5.01 -53.98 41.92
N ARG A 51 -3.93 -54.18 41.15
CA ARG A 51 -3.46 -55.43 40.49
C ARG A 51 -3.99 -55.89 39.11
N PHE A 52 -3.00 -56.11 38.21
CA PHE A 52 -2.81 -57.22 37.24
C PHE A 52 -3.85 -57.29 36.09
N GLU A 53 -3.56 -57.62 34.83
CA GLU A 53 -2.47 -58.35 34.18
C GLU A 53 -2.55 -58.11 32.65
N ARG A 54 -1.49 -58.49 31.94
CA ARG A 54 -1.30 -58.48 30.48
C ARG A 54 -2.36 -59.31 29.73
N ILE A 55 -2.54 -59.07 28.41
CA ILE A 55 -2.46 -60.05 27.28
C ILE A 55 -3.15 -59.53 25.99
N SER A 56 -2.38 -59.54 24.87
CA SER A 56 -2.71 -59.70 23.43
C SER A 56 -3.74 -58.75 22.77
N MET A 57 -3.51 -57.97 21.70
CA MET A 57 -2.73 -58.10 20.44
C MET A 57 -3.02 -59.35 19.61
N GLY A 58 -3.89 -59.19 18.59
CA GLY A 58 -4.01 -60.13 17.47
C GLY A 58 -5.40 -60.16 16.83
N ALA A 59 -5.44 -59.78 15.54
CA ALA A 59 -6.49 -60.03 14.54
C ALA A 59 -7.69 -59.07 14.47
N CYS A 60 -7.52 -57.97 13.72
CA CYS A 60 -8.57 -57.32 12.91
C CYS A 60 -7.93 -56.51 11.76
N ILE A 61 -7.00 -57.13 11.02
CA ILE A 61 -6.57 -56.69 9.69
C ILE A 61 -7.09 -57.78 8.74
N ALA A 62 -8.04 -57.45 7.84
CA ALA A 62 -8.27 -58.10 6.54
C ALA A 62 -9.70 -57.97 5.92
N VAL A 63 -10.55 -56.97 6.22
CA VAL A 63 -11.88 -56.87 5.55
C VAL A 63 -12.32 -55.47 5.08
N LEU A 64 -11.50 -54.41 5.18
CA LEU A 64 -11.86 -53.07 4.67
C LEU A 64 -10.96 -52.56 3.54
N ALA A 65 -10.43 -53.48 2.73
CA ALA A 65 -9.66 -53.18 1.52
C ALA A 65 -10.42 -53.67 0.29
N THR A 66 -11.56 -53.07 -0.01
CA THR A 66 -12.17 -53.08 -1.35
C THR A 66 -13.27 -52.02 -1.37
N GLN A 67 -13.21 -51.15 -2.37
CA GLN A 67 -14.10 -50.01 -2.66
C GLN A 67 -13.66 -48.66 -2.09
N PHE A 68 -12.77 -47.98 -2.83
CA PHE A 68 -13.02 -46.64 -3.39
C PHE A 68 -11.88 -46.29 -4.36
N SER A 69 -11.92 -46.87 -5.56
CA SER A 69 -11.23 -46.29 -6.72
C SER A 69 -12.27 -45.46 -7.46
N LEU A 70 -12.48 -44.22 -7.01
CA LEU A 70 -13.02 -43.20 -7.89
C LEU A 70 -11.81 -42.53 -8.53
N ALA A 71 -11.63 -42.76 -9.83
CA ALA A 71 -10.79 -41.91 -10.65
C ALA A 71 -11.33 -40.48 -10.53
N VAL A 72 -10.60 -39.64 -9.81
CA VAL A 72 -10.82 -38.20 -9.82
C VAL A 72 -10.34 -37.73 -11.18
N SER A 73 -11.27 -37.56 -12.12
CA SER A 73 -11.00 -36.87 -13.37
C SER A 73 -10.63 -35.43 -13.02
N ALA A 74 -9.50 -34.94 -13.55
CA ALA A 74 -9.11 -33.54 -13.46
C ALA A 74 -10.23 -32.69 -14.06
N ALA A 75 -11.04 -32.09 -13.18
CA ALA A 75 -12.14 -31.23 -13.58
C ALA A 75 -11.63 -29.78 -13.58
N GLU A 76 -11.94 -29.03 -14.64
CA GLU A 76 -11.68 -27.60 -14.73
C GLU A 76 -12.16 -26.91 -13.45
N ARG A 77 -11.24 -26.26 -12.74
CA ARG A 77 -11.54 -25.58 -11.49
C ARG A 77 -11.77 -24.11 -11.77
N ARG A 78 -13.00 -23.67 -11.50
CA ARG A 78 -13.35 -22.26 -11.52
C ARG A 78 -12.89 -21.59 -10.22
N THR A 79 -12.10 -20.54 -10.35
CA THR A 79 -11.77 -19.61 -9.26
C THR A 79 -12.72 -18.42 -9.32
N GLU A 80 -12.43 -17.35 -8.59
CA GLU A 80 -13.30 -16.18 -8.50
C GLU A 80 -13.37 -15.42 -9.83
N TYR A 81 -12.24 -15.27 -10.52
CA TYR A 81 -12.11 -14.50 -11.77
C TYR A 81 -11.37 -15.25 -12.89
N SER A 82 -11.12 -16.55 -12.74
CA SER A 82 -10.57 -17.37 -13.83
C SER A 82 -10.99 -18.83 -13.76
N THR A 83 -10.67 -19.59 -14.81
CA THR A 83 -10.78 -21.05 -14.85
C THR A 83 -9.38 -21.62 -15.03
N VAL A 84 -9.00 -22.55 -14.17
CA VAL A 84 -7.68 -23.19 -14.19
C VAL A 84 -7.81 -24.71 -14.22
N ASP A 85 -6.93 -25.38 -14.96
CA ASP A 85 -6.87 -26.84 -15.00
C ASP A 85 -5.45 -27.33 -15.24
N LEU A 86 -5.16 -28.55 -14.79
CA LEU A 86 -3.92 -29.27 -15.09
C LEU A 86 -4.24 -30.44 -16.02
N ILE A 87 -3.81 -30.32 -17.27
CA ILE A 87 -4.02 -31.31 -18.31
C ILE A 87 -2.70 -31.95 -18.73
N ALA A 88 -2.75 -33.16 -19.30
CA ALA A 88 -1.59 -33.83 -19.88
C ALA A 88 -1.75 -33.99 -21.39
N GLU A 89 -0.63 -33.96 -22.11
CA GLU A 89 -0.64 -34.27 -23.55
C GLU A 89 -0.85 -35.77 -23.81
N THR A 90 -0.39 -36.62 -22.88
CA THR A 90 -0.52 -38.07 -22.98
C THR A 90 -1.67 -38.58 -22.12
N ALA A 91 -2.34 -39.63 -22.59
CA ALA A 91 -3.39 -40.31 -21.83
C ALA A 91 -2.83 -41.19 -20.71
N ASN A 92 -1.54 -41.53 -20.78
CA ASN A 92 -0.85 -42.40 -19.83
C ASN A 92 0.65 -42.05 -19.77
N LEU A 93 1.33 -42.45 -18.69
CA LEU A 93 2.76 -42.23 -18.47
C LEU A 93 3.58 -43.38 -19.10
N PRO A 94 4.70 -43.10 -19.79
CA PRO A 94 5.51 -44.15 -20.41
C PRO A 94 6.18 -45.03 -19.34
N ALA A 95 5.92 -46.35 -19.39
CA ALA A 95 6.48 -47.30 -18.45
C ALA A 95 8.02 -47.35 -18.46
N ASP A 96 8.63 -47.21 -19.64
CA ASP A 96 10.09 -47.24 -19.81
C ASP A 96 10.78 -45.92 -19.35
N GLY A 97 10.01 -44.97 -18.81
CA GLY A 97 10.46 -43.61 -18.51
C GLY A 97 10.54 -42.72 -19.76
N GLY A 98 10.79 -41.42 -19.57
CA GLY A 98 10.85 -40.46 -20.67
C GLY A 98 10.46 -39.05 -20.27
N ALA A 99 9.96 -38.27 -21.22
CA ALA A 99 9.43 -36.93 -20.98
C ALA A 99 7.95 -36.87 -21.37
N VAL A 100 7.14 -36.28 -20.51
CA VAL A 100 5.71 -36.01 -20.74
C VAL A 100 5.47 -34.53 -20.55
N THR A 101 4.73 -33.89 -21.46
CA THR A 101 4.37 -32.47 -21.30
C THR A 101 3.03 -32.36 -20.55
N LEU A 102 3.06 -31.66 -19.42
CA LEU A 102 1.88 -31.19 -18.71
C LEU A 102 1.53 -29.75 -19.13
N GLY A 103 0.27 -29.40 -19.01
CA GLY A 103 -0.27 -28.11 -19.41
C GLY A 103 -1.08 -27.49 -18.28
N ILE A 104 -0.72 -26.27 -17.88
CA ILE A 104 -1.55 -25.46 -16.99
C ILE A 104 -2.45 -24.62 -17.88
N TYR A 105 -3.71 -25.04 -18.01
CA TYR A 105 -4.72 -24.26 -18.71
C TYR A 105 -5.20 -23.16 -17.77
N LEU A 106 -5.12 -21.91 -18.22
CA LEU A 106 -5.63 -20.75 -17.47
C LEU A 106 -6.45 -19.88 -18.42
N LYS A 107 -7.69 -19.61 -18.04
CA LYS A 107 -8.59 -18.71 -18.76
C LYS A 107 -9.13 -17.66 -17.80
N PRO A 108 -8.64 -16.40 -17.88
CA PRO A 108 -9.26 -15.29 -17.19
C PRO A 108 -10.73 -15.11 -17.62
N ASP A 109 -11.58 -14.65 -16.70
CA ASP A 109 -12.95 -14.26 -17.02
C ASP A 109 -12.95 -13.01 -17.94
N PRO A 110 -14.04 -12.72 -18.68
CA PRO A 110 -14.08 -11.55 -19.55
C PRO A 110 -13.74 -10.26 -18.81
N LYS A 111 -12.88 -9.42 -19.41
CA LYS A 111 -12.28 -8.19 -18.85
C LYS A 111 -11.16 -8.39 -17.82
N TRP A 112 -10.81 -9.63 -17.50
CA TRP A 112 -9.67 -9.95 -16.66
C TRP A 112 -8.50 -10.43 -17.50
N HIS A 113 -7.29 -10.24 -17.02
CA HIS A 113 -6.07 -10.76 -17.62
C HIS A 113 -5.11 -11.37 -16.60
N ALA A 114 -4.37 -12.37 -17.05
CA ALA A 114 -3.25 -12.96 -16.34
C ALA A 114 -1.92 -12.43 -16.89
N TYR A 115 -0.83 -12.64 -16.16
CA TYR A 115 0.47 -12.05 -16.50
C TYR A 115 1.48 -13.03 -17.09
N TRP A 116 2.38 -12.47 -17.89
CA TRP A 116 3.56 -13.16 -18.40
C TRP A 116 4.66 -13.29 -17.33
N ILE A 117 5.73 -14.06 -17.63
CA ILE A 117 6.86 -14.29 -16.71
C ILE A 117 7.45 -13.00 -16.15
N ASN A 118 7.51 -11.96 -16.99
CA ASN A 118 7.70 -10.59 -16.56
C ASN A 118 6.36 -9.85 -16.70
N PRO A 119 5.68 -9.51 -15.58
CA PRO A 119 4.35 -8.90 -15.63
C PRO A 119 4.38 -7.43 -16.07
N GLY A 120 5.55 -6.80 -16.18
CA GLY A 120 5.69 -5.37 -16.42
C GLY A 120 5.73 -4.58 -15.10
N ASP A 121 5.06 -3.42 -15.07
CA ASP A 121 5.09 -2.49 -13.92
C ASP A 121 4.31 -2.98 -12.69
N ALA A 122 3.31 -3.85 -12.89
CA ALA A 122 2.49 -4.44 -11.85
C ALA A 122 2.04 -5.85 -12.24
N GLY A 123 1.71 -6.67 -11.24
CA GLY A 123 1.21 -8.04 -11.44
C GLY A 123 2.18 -9.13 -10.98
N LYS A 124 1.79 -10.38 -11.20
CA LYS A 124 2.57 -11.58 -10.86
C LYS A 124 2.31 -12.68 -11.88
N GLU A 125 3.40 -13.33 -12.30
CA GLU A 125 3.39 -14.44 -13.24
C GLU A 125 2.64 -15.67 -12.71
N VAL A 126 2.24 -16.53 -13.63
CA VAL A 126 1.66 -17.84 -13.31
C VAL A 126 2.78 -18.80 -12.91
N SER A 127 2.83 -19.16 -11.63
CA SER A 127 3.87 -20.02 -11.09
C SER A 127 3.28 -21.34 -10.60
N MET A 128 4.04 -22.43 -10.75
CA MET A 128 3.66 -23.77 -10.29
C MET A 128 4.72 -24.29 -9.33
N ARG A 129 4.31 -24.63 -8.11
CA ARG A 129 5.13 -25.36 -7.15
C ARG A 129 4.72 -26.82 -7.18
N TRP A 130 5.52 -27.64 -7.85
CA TRP A 130 5.26 -29.07 -8.01
C TRP A 130 5.52 -29.86 -6.73
N THR A 131 4.68 -30.86 -6.47
CA THR A 131 4.84 -31.87 -5.43
C THR A 131 4.73 -33.24 -6.10
N LEU A 132 5.79 -33.63 -6.82
CA LEU A 132 5.81 -34.84 -7.63
C LEU A 132 6.27 -36.07 -6.84
N PRO A 133 5.91 -37.29 -7.28
CA PRO A 133 6.45 -38.53 -6.74
C PRO A 133 7.97 -38.62 -6.89
N GLU A 134 8.60 -39.53 -6.12
CA GLU A 134 10.05 -39.73 -6.15
C GLU A 134 10.54 -40.09 -7.56
N GLY A 135 11.59 -39.41 -8.03
CA GLY A 135 12.20 -39.62 -9.35
C GLY A 135 11.57 -38.81 -10.50
N PHE A 136 10.46 -38.11 -10.27
CA PHE A 136 9.89 -37.18 -11.24
C PHE A 136 10.48 -35.78 -11.11
N GLU A 137 10.80 -35.14 -12.23
CA GLU A 137 11.33 -33.77 -12.26
C GLU A 137 10.57 -32.93 -13.29
N ALA A 138 9.99 -31.80 -12.87
CA ALA A 138 9.36 -30.85 -13.78
C ALA A 138 10.33 -29.73 -14.18
N GLY A 139 10.37 -29.42 -15.48
CA GLY A 139 11.10 -28.31 -16.04
C GLY A 139 10.41 -26.95 -15.84
N GLU A 140 11.03 -25.90 -16.38
CA GLU A 140 10.48 -24.55 -16.35
C GLU A 140 9.19 -24.44 -17.18
N LEU A 141 8.28 -23.56 -16.75
CA LEU A 141 7.06 -23.27 -17.49
C LEU A 141 7.38 -22.50 -18.77
N SER A 142 6.98 -23.04 -19.91
CA SER A 142 7.08 -22.38 -21.21
C SER A 142 5.84 -21.54 -21.48
N TYR A 143 6.06 -20.25 -21.68
CA TYR A 143 5.02 -19.24 -21.89
C TYR A 143 4.82 -18.96 -23.39
N PRO A 144 3.56 -18.71 -23.83
CA PRO A 144 3.32 -18.10 -25.13
C PRO A 144 3.85 -16.66 -25.17
N ALA A 145 3.98 -16.11 -26.37
CA ALA A 145 4.41 -14.73 -26.54
C ALA A 145 3.35 -13.76 -25.96
N PRO A 146 3.73 -12.81 -25.10
CA PRO A 146 2.79 -11.89 -24.47
C PRO A 146 2.32 -10.80 -25.44
N HIS A 147 1.32 -10.03 -24.99
CA HIS A 147 1.02 -8.73 -25.55
C HIS A 147 1.04 -7.66 -24.45
N VAL A 148 1.10 -6.40 -24.88
CA VAL A 148 1.03 -5.25 -23.98
C VAL A 148 -0.43 -5.05 -23.59
N ILE A 149 -0.69 -5.03 -22.29
CA ILE A 149 -1.97 -4.64 -21.69
C ILE A 149 -1.76 -3.25 -21.10
N PRO A 150 -2.22 -2.20 -21.81
CA PRO A 150 -2.00 -0.83 -21.38
C PRO A 150 -2.93 -0.48 -20.22
N PHE A 151 -2.35 -0.03 -19.11
CA PHE A 151 -3.07 0.71 -18.07
C PHE A 151 -2.75 2.20 -18.22
N ASP A 152 -3.59 3.08 -17.67
CA ASP A 152 -3.52 4.53 -17.85
C ASP A 152 -2.12 5.16 -17.68
N ILE A 153 -1.27 4.60 -16.82
CA ILE A 153 0.05 5.16 -16.47
C ILE A 153 1.20 4.14 -16.49
N PHE A 154 0.95 2.89 -16.87
CA PHE A 154 1.97 1.85 -16.93
C PHE A 154 1.59 0.73 -17.90
N ASN A 155 2.59 -0.01 -18.39
CA ASN A 155 2.35 -1.15 -19.26
C ASN A 155 2.55 -2.44 -18.48
N THR A 156 1.60 -3.36 -18.63
CA THR A 156 1.76 -4.72 -18.16
C THR A 156 1.83 -5.69 -19.34
N TYR A 157 2.42 -6.86 -19.10
CA TYR A 157 2.56 -7.91 -20.11
C TYR A 157 1.80 -9.13 -19.66
N GLY A 158 0.89 -9.60 -20.51
CA GLY A 158 -0.04 -10.61 -20.09
C GLY A 158 -0.89 -11.18 -21.20
N PHE A 159 -2.01 -11.75 -20.76
CA PHE A 159 -2.96 -12.52 -21.54
C PHE A 159 -4.38 -12.27 -21.02
N ASP A 160 -5.22 -11.70 -21.88
CA ASP A 160 -6.68 -11.56 -21.71
C ASP A 160 -7.45 -12.77 -22.28
N GLU A 161 -6.79 -13.62 -23.06
CA GLU A 161 -7.31 -14.87 -23.59
C GLU A 161 -6.87 -16.10 -22.79
N ALA A 162 -7.51 -17.24 -23.08
CA ALA A 162 -7.09 -18.53 -22.55
C ALA A 162 -5.67 -18.91 -23.01
N ILE A 163 -4.84 -19.31 -22.05
CA ILE A 163 -3.47 -19.78 -22.27
C ILE A 163 -3.28 -21.20 -21.78
N LEU A 164 -2.30 -21.87 -22.36
CA LEU A 164 -1.83 -23.18 -21.91
C LEU A 164 -0.31 -23.09 -21.72
N LEU A 165 0.12 -23.11 -20.46
CA LEU A 165 1.54 -23.07 -20.10
C LEU A 165 2.08 -24.49 -20.07
N LEU A 166 3.16 -24.76 -20.80
CA LEU A 166 3.68 -26.11 -20.95
C LEU A 166 4.81 -26.36 -19.95
N ALA A 167 4.79 -27.52 -19.30
CA ALA A 167 5.84 -28.00 -18.41
C ALA A 167 6.27 -29.41 -18.86
N ASP A 168 7.52 -29.57 -19.26
CA ASP A 168 8.05 -30.91 -19.53
C ASP A 168 8.42 -31.60 -18.21
N VAL A 169 7.85 -32.78 -17.98
CA VAL A 169 8.08 -33.60 -16.80
C VAL A 169 8.86 -34.83 -17.18
N THR A 170 10.03 -34.99 -16.58
CA THR A 170 10.85 -36.20 -16.70
C THR A 170 10.25 -37.29 -15.82
N VAL A 171 9.96 -38.41 -16.43
CA VAL A 171 9.33 -39.60 -15.83
C VAL A 171 10.42 -40.67 -15.67
N PRO A 172 10.66 -41.20 -14.46
CA PRO A 172 11.59 -42.30 -14.25
C PRO A 172 11.03 -43.60 -14.85
N ALA A 173 11.86 -44.65 -14.97
CA ALA A 173 11.33 -45.97 -15.33
C ALA A 173 10.35 -46.44 -14.24
N LEU A 174 9.14 -46.83 -14.64
CA LEU A 174 8.05 -47.21 -13.74
C LEU A 174 7.80 -48.71 -13.85
N GLU A 175 7.82 -49.40 -12.71
CA GLU A 175 7.20 -50.73 -12.63
C GLU A 175 5.68 -50.56 -12.61
N ALA A 176 4.92 -51.57 -13.05
CA ALA A 176 3.47 -51.50 -13.14
C ALA A 176 2.84 -51.03 -11.81
N ALA A 177 2.45 -49.75 -11.79
CA ALA A 177 1.70 -49.10 -10.73
C ALA A 177 0.33 -48.76 -11.30
N ASP A 178 -0.72 -49.03 -10.53
CA ASP A 178 -2.01 -48.40 -10.76
C ASP A 178 -1.80 -46.87 -10.61
N ASP A 179 -2.38 -46.09 -11.51
CA ASP A 179 -2.62 -44.63 -11.47
C ASP A 179 -1.64 -43.76 -10.64
N ILE A 180 -0.76 -43.01 -11.32
CA ILE A 180 0.17 -42.06 -10.70
C ILE A 180 -0.46 -40.67 -10.63
N GLU A 181 -0.51 -40.08 -9.43
CA GLU A 181 -0.95 -38.69 -9.23
C GLU A 181 0.23 -37.71 -9.36
N LEU A 182 0.09 -36.75 -10.27
CA LEU A 182 0.97 -35.59 -10.42
C LEU A 182 0.25 -34.36 -9.91
N LYS A 183 0.83 -33.67 -8.92
CA LYS A 183 0.18 -32.54 -8.27
C LYS A 183 1.11 -31.35 -8.07
N GLY A 184 0.52 -30.17 -7.92
CA GLY A 184 1.23 -28.97 -7.53
C GLY A 184 0.30 -27.81 -7.21
N ARG A 185 0.87 -26.76 -6.64
CA ARG A 185 0.14 -25.54 -6.29
C ARG A 185 0.45 -24.47 -7.32
N ALA A 186 -0.55 -24.10 -8.12
CA ALA A 186 -0.50 -22.96 -9.02
C ALA A 186 -0.82 -21.67 -8.25
N SER A 187 -0.08 -20.60 -8.52
CA SER A 187 -0.37 -19.25 -8.00
C SER A 187 -0.13 -18.19 -9.06
N TRP A 188 -1.07 -17.26 -9.20
CA TRP A 188 -1.03 -16.18 -10.19
C TRP A 188 -1.77 -14.95 -9.65
N VAL A 189 -1.72 -13.85 -10.40
CA VAL A 189 -2.59 -12.69 -10.18
C VAL A 189 -3.41 -12.50 -11.44
N VAL A 190 -4.71 -12.26 -11.28
CA VAL A 190 -5.60 -11.78 -12.34
C VAL A 190 -6.01 -10.35 -12.02
N CYS A 191 -6.08 -9.49 -13.02
CA CYS A 191 -6.55 -8.11 -12.82
C CYS A 191 -7.57 -7.73 -13.89
N ASP A 192 -8.45 -6.80 -13.54
CA ASP A 192 -9.17 -5.95 -14.49
C ASP A 192 -8.58 -4.52 -14.46
N ASP A 193 -9.30 -3.55 -15.01
CA ASP A 193 -8.88 -2.14 -15.07
C ASP A 193 -8.77 -1.45 -13.69
N GLU A 194 -9.46 -1.96 -12.66
CA GLU A 194 -9.60 -1.32 -11.34
C GLU A 194 -9.04 -2.16 -10.18
N LEU A 195 -9.02 -3.48 -10.33
CA LEU A 195 -8.75 -4.45 -9.26
C LEU A 195 -7.77 -5.53 -9.71
N CYS A 196 -6.88 -5.92 -8.79
CA CYS A 196 -5.97 -7.05 -8.95
C CYS A 196 -6.17 -8.06 -7.82
N VAL A 197 -6.47 -9.31 -8.17
CA VAL A 197 -6.77 -10.39 -7.23
C VAL A 197 -5.74 -11.51 -7.36
N PRO A 198 -5.01 -11.85 -6.28
CA PRO A 198 -4.13 -13.01 -6.25
C PRO A 198 -4.96 -14.29 -6.12
N GLU A 199 -4.78 -15.22 -7.05
CA GLU A 199 -5.48 -16.51 -7.07
C GLU A 199 -4.50 -17.68 -6.91
N ARG A 200 -5.00 -18.78 -6.35
CA ARG A 200 -4.23 -20.01 -6.12
C ARG A 200 -5.11 -21.23 -6.29
N ALA A 201 -4.55 -22.32 -6.80
CA ALA A 201 -5.25 -23.60 -6.90
C ALA A 201 -4.28 -24.78 -6.71
N GLU A 202 -4.70 -25.80 -5.96
CA GLU A 202 -3.99 -27.09 -5.87
C GLU A 202 -4.42 -28.03 -7.00
N LEU A 203 -3.67 -28.06 -8.09
CA LEU A 203 -4.02 -28.85 -9.26
C LEU A 203 -3.42 -30.24 -9.12
N SER A 204 -4.18 -31.27 -9.46
CA SER A 204 -3.69 -32.64 -9.60
C SER A 204 -4.28 -33.31 -10.82
N ILE A 205 -3.50 -34.20 -11.41
CA ILE A 205 -3.92 -35.08 -12.49
C ILE A 205 -3.41 -36.48 -12.17
N THR A 206 -4.28 -37.46 -12.38
CA THR A 206 -3.95 -38.86 -12.19
C THR A 206 -3.86 -39.53 -13.54
N LEU A 207 -2.70 -40.11 -13.85
CA LEU A 207 -2.43 -40.76 -15.14
C LEU A 207 -2.05 -42.23 -14.92
N PRO A 208 -2.67 -43.18 -15.64
CA PRO A 208 -2.26 -44.58 -15.61
C PRO A 208 -0.87 -44.74 -16.24
N VAL A 209 -0.15 -45.80 -15.86
CA VAL A 209 1.11 -46.19 -16.52
C VAL A 209 0.80 -47.02 -17.77
N GLY A 210 1.42 -46.67 -18.90
CA GLY A 210 1.16 -47.26 -20.22
C GLY A 210 2.28 -47.02 -21.22
N ASP A 211 1.91 -46.82 -22.48
CA ASP A 211 2.81 -46.68 -23.64
C ASP A 211 3.26 -45.23 -23.93
N GLY A 212 2.82 -44.26 -23.14
CA GLY A 212 3.01 -42.83 -23.39
C GLY A 212 2.13 -42.27 -24.52
N GLY A 213 1.04 -42.96 -24.90
CA GLY A 213 0.17 -42.56 -25.99
C GLY A 213 -0.46 -41.17 -25.80
N ALA A 214 -0.56 -40.39 -26.88
CA ALA A 214 -1.19 -39.07 -26.86
C ALA A 214 -2.67 -39.13 -26.49
N ASP A 215 -3.13 -38.18 -25.68
CA ASP A 215 -4.54 -38.00 -25.34
C ASP A 215 -5.28 -37.37 -26.53
N SER A 216 -6.40 -37.98 -26.95
CA SER A 216 -7.11 -37.55 -28.16
C SER A 216 -7.72 -36.16 -28.03
N ASP A 217 -8.09 -35.76 -26.81
CA ASP A 217 -8.83 -34.54 -26.54
C ASP A 217 -7.88 -33.37 -26.30
N ASN A 218 -6.76 -33.62 -25.61
CA ASN A 218 -5.78 -32.62 -25.27
C ASN A 218 -4.67 -32.44 -26.31
N ALA A 219 -4.25 -33.46 -27.06
CA ALA A 219 -3.16 -33.34 -28.04
C ALA A 219 -3.34 -32.17 -29.05
N PRO A 220 -4.56 -31.87 -29.56
CA PRO A 220 -4.78 -30.68 -30.39
C PRO A 220 -4.53 -29.36 -29.65
N ARG A 221 -4.87 -29.27 -28.36
CA ARG A 221 -4.65 -28.07 -27.51
C ARG A 221 -3.16 -27.83 -27.31
N PHE A 222 -2.37 -28.88 -27.03
CA PHE A 222 -0.92 -28.79 -26.89
C PHE A 222 -0.23 -28.40 -28.21
N LYS A 223 -0.69 -28.95 -29.34
CA LYS A 223 -0.20 -28.53 -30.67
C LYS A 223 -0.46 -27.06 -30.94
N ALA A 224 -1.66 -26.56 -30.62
CA ALA A 224 -2.00 -25.14 -30.77
C ALA A 224 -1.18 -24.24 -29.81
N ALA A 225 -0.94 -24.69 -28.58
CA ALA A 225 -0.13 -23.97 -27.60
C ALA A 225 1.33 -23.82 -28.06
N ARG A 226 1.96 -24.90 -28.56
CA ARG A 226 3.32 -24.86 -29.11
C ARG A 226 3.43 -23.93 -30.33
N ALA A 227 2.38 -23.82 -31.14
CA ALA A 227 2.36 -22.87 -32.26
C ALA A 227 2.34 -21.39 -31.82
N LYS A 228 1.89 -21.09 -30.60
CA LYS A 228 1.92 -19.74 -30.01
C LYS A 228 3.22 -19.45 -29.22
N GLN A 229 4.10 -20.43 -29.05
CA GLN A 229 5.37 -20.23 -28.35
C GLN A 229 6.37 -19.46 -29.21
N PRO A 230 7.15 -18.56 -28.59
CA PRO A 230 8.21 -17.85 -29.30
C PRO A 230 9.29 -18.85 -29.75
N GLN A 231 9.65 -18.82 -31.02
CA GLN A 231 10.64 -19.73 -31.59
C GLN A 231 12.06 -19.26 -31.23
N PRO A 232 12.94 -20.11 -30.68
CA PRO A 232 14.32 -19.72 -30.39
C PRO A 232 15.08 -19.42 -31.67
N VAL A 233 15.82 -18.30 -31.69
CA VAL A 233 16.68 -17.91 -32.82
C VAL A 233 18.04 -17.43 -32.33
N ASP A 234 19.09 -17.79 -33.06
CA ASP A 234 20.48 -17.41 -32.73
C ASP A 234 20.87 -16.04 -33.29
N TRP A 235 19.93 -15.09 -33.33
CA TRP A 235 20.19 -13.76 -33.84
C TRP A 235 21.04 -12.96 -32.85
N PRO A 236 22.13 -12.33 -33.28
CA PRO A 236 22.93 -11.52 -32.37
C PRO A 236 22.09 -10.41 -31.73
N ALA A 237 21.98 -10.45 -30.41
CA ALA A 237 21.33 -9.42 -29.61
C ALA A 237 22.25 -8.98 -28.48
N ARG A 238 22.38 -7.65 -28.31
CA ARG A 238 23.20 -7.04 -27.25
C ARG A 238 22.43 -5.91 -26.60
N PHE A 239 22.72 -5.63 -25.34
CA PHE A 239 22.20 -4.43 -24.69
C PHE A 239 23.29 -3.62 -23.99
N GLU A 240 23.07 -2.31 -23.90
CA GLU A 240 23.93 -1.37 -23.22
C GLU A 240 23.09 -0.48 -22.30
N VAL A 241 23.64 -0.08 -21.15
CA VAL A 241 23.01 0.87 -20.23
C VAL A 241 23.77 2.19 -20.32
N VAL A 242 23.16 3.22 -20.93
CA VAL A 242 23.80 4.53 -21.15
C VAL A 242 22.79 5.65 -20.88
N ASP A 243 23.22 6.68 -20.18
CA ASP A 243 22.42 7.88 -19.89
C ASP A 243 21.04 7.60 -19.26
N GLY A 244 20.96 6.54 -18.45
CA GLY A 244 19.72 6.13 -17.79
C GLY A 244 18.72 5.41 -18.71
N ASN A 245 19.16 4.96 -19.89
CA ASN A 245 18.38 4.14 -20.81
C ASN A 245 19.07 2.79 -21.04
N VAL A 246 18.26 1.77 -21.28
CA VAL A 246 18.71 0.48 -21.79
C VAL A 246 18.45 0.46 -23.28
N ASN A 247 19.52 0.34 -24.05
CA ASN A 247 19.47 0.22 -25.49
C ASN A 247 19.73 -1.24 -25.88
N VAL A 248 18.79 -1.88 -26.55
CA VAL A 248 18.91 -3.26 -27.02
C VAL A 248 19.02 -3.26 -28.53
N GLY A 249 20.13 -3.75 -29.06
CA GLY A 249 20.32 -3.99 -30.49
C GLY A 249 20.00 -5.45 -30.83
N VAL A 250 19.24 -5.67 -31.89
CA VAL A 250 18.90 -6.99 -32.42
C VAL A 250 19.23 -7.02 -33.91
N ALA A 251 20.10 -7.95 -34.30
CA ALA A 251 20.47 -8.14 -35.69
C ALA A 251 19.38 -8.92 -36.44
N LEU A 252 18.58 -8.20 -37.24
CA LEU A 252 17.41 -8.77 -37.92
C LEU A 252 17.69 -9.09 -39.39
N PRO A 253 17.37 -10.32 -39.84
CA PRO A 253 17.59 -10.75 -41.22
C PRO A 253 16.62 -10.18 -42.25
N HIS A 254 15.48 -9.68 -41.81
CA HIS A 254 14.41 -9.23 -42.70
C HIS A 254 13.72 -8.01 -42.10
N ALA A 255 12.96 -7.30 -42.93
CA ALA A 255 12.11 -6.21 -42.46
C ALA A 255 11.08 -6.72 -41.45
N ALA A 256 10.87 -5.95 -40.39
CA ALA A 256 9.96 -6.27 -39.30
C ALA A 256 9.03 -5.07 -39.09
N MET A 257 7.73 -5.29 -39.26
CA MET A 257 6.71 -4.27 -39.01
C MET A 257 6.21 -4.37 -37.56
N ASP A 258 5.89 -3.22 -36.96
CA ASP A 258 5.39 -3.09 -35.58
C ASP A 258 6.17 -3.90 -34.53
N PRO A 259 7.52 -3.80 -34.48
CA PRO A 259 8.32 -4.62 -33.58
C PRO A 259 8.17 -4.17 -32.12
N TYR A 260 7.98 -5.13 -31.21
CA TYR A 260 7.97 -4.91 -29.77
C TYR A 260 8.84 -5.96 -29.06
N LEU A 261 9.68 -5.52 -28.13
CA LEU A 261 10.61 -6.37 -27.40
C LEU A 261 10.14 -6.57 -25.95
N PHE A 262 9.77 -7.80 -25.59
CA PHE A 262 9.40 -8.16 -24.24
C PHE A 262 10.60 -8.78 -23.50
N VAL A 263 11.15 -8.08 -22.53
CA VAL A 263 12.29 -8.58 -21.74
C VAL A 263 11.79 -9.51 -20.63
N ALA A 264 12.34 -10.73 -20.51
CA ALA A 264 11.95 -11.68 -19.48
C ALA A 264 12.50 -11.34 -18.09
N THR A 265 13.64 -10.65 -18.01
CA THR A 265 14.23 -10.21 -16.73
C THR A 265 13.52 -8.99 -16.17
N LYS A 266 12.90 -9.16 -14.99
CA LYS A 266 12.21 -8.11 -14.25
C LYS A 266 13.15 -6.96 -13.90
N ARG A 267 12.67 -5.71 -14.04
CA ARG A 267 13.38 -4.47 -13.65
C ARG A 267 14.68 -4.20 -14.44
N LEU A 268 14.87 -4.81 -15.61
CA LEU A 268 15.91 -4.40 -16.56
C LEU A 268 15.54 -3.06 -17.20
N VAL A 269 14.32 -2.95 -17.71
CA VAL A 269 13.79 -1.76 -18.38
C VAL A 269 12.58 -1.21 -17.62
N ARG A 270 12.26 0.06 -17.86
CA ARG A 270 10.92 0.60 -17.67
C ARG A 270 10.04 0.16 -18.83
N TYR A 271 8.76 -0.08 -18.55
CA TYR A 271 7.87 -0.72 -19.51
C TYR A 271 6.96 0.27 -20.25
N ASP A 272 6.89 1.52 -19.77
CA ASP A 272 6.03 2.59 -20.27
C ASP A 272 6.65 3.43 -21.42
N ASP A 273 7.95 3.25 -21.70
CA ASP A 273 8.73 4.16 -22.55
C ASP A 273 9.55 3.47 -23.66
N GLN A 274 9.19 2.24 -24.04
CA GLN A 274 9.88 1.53 -25.11
C GLN A 274 9.64 2.18 -26.49
N SER A 275 10.74 2.52 -27.16
CA SER A 275 10.77 2.96 -28.55
C SER A 275 11.63 2.01 -29.38
N SER A 276 11.34 1.91 -30.67
CA SER A 276 12.12 1.12 -31.62
C SER A 276 12.57 1.99 -32.80
N ALA A 277 13.75 1.71 -33.32
CA ALA A 277 14.33 2.37 -34.49
C ALA A 277 15.07 1.36 -35.37
N GLU A 278 14.94 1.51 -36.69
CA GLU A 278 15.78 0.78 -37.63
C GLU A 278 17.19 1.34 -37.65
N THR A 279 18.17 0.44 -37.68
CA THR A 279 19.60 0.75 -37.68
C THR A 279 20.31 -0.08 -38.73
N PRO A 280 21.55 0.26 -39.14
CA PRO A 280 22.30 -0.52 -40.13
C PRO A 280 22.55 -1.98 -39.73
N PHE A 281 22.48 -2.31 -38.43
CA PHE A 281 22.62 -3.66 -37.93
C PHE A 281 21.29 -4.39 -37.72
N GLY A 282 20.12 -3.73 -37.81
CA GLY A 282 18.82 -4.34 -37.57
C GLY A 282 17.86 -3.39 -36.85
N LEU A 283 17.34 -3.81 -35.70
CA LEU A 283 16.52 -2.96 -34.83
C LEU A 283 17.29 -2.57 -33.57
N GLN A 284 17.05 -1.35 -33.11
CA GLN A 284 17.41 -0.91 -31.78
C GLN A 284 16.14 -0.57 -31.01
N PHE A 285 16.02 -1.11 -29.81
CA PHE A 285 15.00 -0.75 -28.83
C PHE A 285 15.64 0.13 -27.76
N SER A 286 14.94 1.17 -27.34
CA SER A 286 15.38 2.03 -26.23
C SER A 286 14.24 2.20 -25.25
N ALA A 287 14.52 1.95 -23.98
CA ALA A 287 13.60 2.14 -22.87
C ALA A 287 14.37 2.69 -21.67
N GLY A 288 13.69 3.33 -20.73
CA GLY A 288 14.32 3.81 -19.51
C GLY A 288 14.94 2.66 -18.71
N ALA A 289 16.08 2.89 -18.07
CA ALA A 289 16.73 1.88 -17.26
C ALA A 289 15.89 1.55 -16.01
N GLY A 290 15.62 0.26 -15.82
CA GLY A 290 14.99 -0.24 -14.61
C GLY A 290 15.97 -0.24 -13.43
N THR A 291 15.44 -0.41 -12.21
CA THR A 291 16.22 -0.33 -10.97
C THR A 291 17.34 -1.37 -10.84
N LYS A 292 17.36 -2.42 -11.67
CA LYS A 292 18.39 -3.46 -11.67
C LYS A 292 19.27 -3.47 -12.92
N ALA A 293 19.12 -2.51 -13.84
CA ALA A 293 19.77 -2.53 -15.15
C ALA A 293 21.29 -2.73 -15.07
N ASP A 294 21.97 -2.04 -14.16
CA ASP A 294 23.44 -2.09 -14.04
C ASP A 294 23.99 -3.46 -13.60
N ARG A 295 23.17 -4.30 -12.96
CA ARG A 295 23.58 -5.59 -12.39
C ARG A 295 23.26 -6.80 -13.26
N ILE A 296 22.50 -6.59 -14.33
CA ILE A 296 22.08 -7.65 -15.24
C ILE A 296 23.12 -7.73 -16.35
N GLU A 297 23.64 -8.92 -16.61
CA GLU A 297 24.65 -9.20 -17.64
C GLU A 297 24.07 -9.97 -18.84
N GLU A 298 22.98 -10.71 -18.63
CA GLU A 298 22.27 -11.45 -19.66
C GLU A 298 20.77 -11.49 -19.35
N THR A 299 19.95 -11.60 -20.40
CA THR A 299 18.51 -11.78 -20.29
C THR A 299 17.97 -12.51 -21.51
N LYS A 300 16.87 -13.24 -21.32
CA LYS A 300 16.01 -13.65 -22.43
C LYS A 300 15.07 -12.51 -22.82
N ALA A 301 14.72 -12.42 -24.09
CA ALA A 301 13.71 -11.49 -24.59
C ALA A 301 12.87 -12.13 -25.70
N VAL A 302 11.59 -11.80 -25.75
CA VAL A 302 10.69 -12.18 -26.85
C VAL A 302 10.51 -10.99 -27.76
N LEU A 303 10.94 -11.12 -29.01
CA LEU A 303 10.66 -10.13 -30.05
C LEU A 303 9.40 -10.55 -30.80
N ARG A 304 8.39 -9.69 -30.77
CA ARG A 304 7.18 -9.83 -31.57
C ARG A 304 7.20 -8.83 -32.70
N TYR A 305 6.92 -9.28 -33.91
CA TYR A 305 6.86 -8.42 -35.10
C TYR A 305 5.93 -9.02 -36.14
N ARG A 306 5.60 -8.22 -37.16
CA ARG A 306 4.85 -8.68 -38.33
C ARG A 306 5.80 -8.80 -39.52
N ASP A 307 5.76 -9.95 -40.20
CA ASP A 307 6.57 -10.18 -41.39
C ASP A 307 6.00 -9.44 -42.63
N ALA A 308 6.70 -9.57 -43.76
CA ALA A 308 6.30 -8.92 -45.02
C ALA A 308 4.94 -9.42 -45.56
N ASP A 309 4.52 -10.63 -45.19
CA ASP A 309 3.22 -11.21 -45.56
C ASP A 309 2.10 -10.78 -44.60
N GLY A 310 2.44 -10.01 -43.57
CA GLY A 310 1.50 -9.48 -42.61
C GLY A 310 1.17 -10.43 -41.45
N ALA A 311 1.87 -11.57 -41.34
CA ALA A 311 1.67 -12.55 -40.28
C ALA A 311 2.47 -12.17 -39.03
N GLN A 312 1.86 -12.38 -37.85
CA GLN A 312 2.50 -12.10 -36.56
C GLN A 312 3.48 -13.22 -36.22
N GLN A 313 4.74 -12.85 -36.01
CA GLN A 313 5.82 -13.73 -35.60
C GLN A 313 6.26 -13.40 -34.17
N SER A 314 6.71 -14.41 -33.44
CA SER A 314 7.33 -14.26 -32.12
C SER A 314 8.57 -15.12 -32.05
N VAL A 315 9.69 -14.51 -31.66
CA VAL A 315 10.99 -15.19 -31.53
C VAL A 315 11.59 -14.95 -30.16
N LEU A 316 12.30 -15.95 -29.64
CA LEU A 316 13.03 -15.89 -28.38
C LEU A 316 14.51 -15.61 -28.67
N LEU A 317 15.04 -14.60 -27.99
CA LEU A 317 16.40 -14.08 -28.15
C LEU A 317 17.15 -14.19 -26.83
N ASP A 318 18.41 -14.62 -26.88
CA ASP A 318 19.37 -14.46 -25.79
C ASP A 318 20.12 -13.13 -25.98
N VAL A 319 19.94 -12.21 -25.03
CA VAL A 319 20.48 -10.85 -25.08
C VAL A 319 21.54 -10.70 -24.00
N THR A 320 22.77 -10.38 -24.40
CA THR A 320 23.89 -10.17 -23.46
C THR A 320 24.33 -8.72 -23.42
N LYS A 321 24.87 -8.28 -22.29
CA LYS A 321 25.37 -6.93 -22.11
C LYS A 321 26.61 -6.69 -22.96
N SER A 322 26.76 -5.50 -23.53
CA SER A 322 27.96 -5.10 -24.24
C SER A 322 29.00 -4.50 -23.29
N ASP A 323 30.27 -4.92 -23.42
CA ASP A 323 31.42 -4.34 -22.71
C ASP A 323 31.85 -2.95 -23.25
N GLY A 324 31.22 -2.50 -24.34
CA GLY A 324 31.46 -1.23 -25.02
C GLY A 324 30.20 -0.70 -25.67
N THR A 325 30.33 0.20 -26.65
CA THR A 325 29.14 0.78 -27.29
C THR A 325 28.31 -0.28 -28.00
N LEU A 326 27.00 -0.13 -27.95
CA LEU A 326 26.07 -1.03 -28.64
C LEU A 326 26.39 -1.12 -30.12
N ALA A 327 26.76 0.00 -30.75
CA ALA A 327 27.14 0.05 -32.16
C ALA A 327 28.38 -0.81 -32.46
N ASP A 328 29.42 -0.76 -31.63
CA ASP A 328 30.63 -1.57 -31.80
C ASP A 328 30.35 -3.06 -31.58
N ALA A 329 29.56 -3.38 -30.54
CA ALA A 329 29.16 -4.75 -30.22
C ALA A 329 28.31 -5.38 -31.33
N MET A 330 27.40 -4.60 -31.93
CA MET A 330 26.59 -5.04 -33.07
C MET A 330 27.37 -5.08 -34.38
N ALA A 331 28.35 -4.20 -34.59
CA ALA A 331 29.25 -4.28 -35.74
C ALA A 331 30.15 -5.53 -35.67
N ALA A 332 30.62 -5.90 -34.48
CA ALA A 332 31.40 -7.12 -34.25
C ALA A 332 30.58 -8.41 -34.47
N ALA A 333 29.26 -8.34 -34.31
CA ALA A 333 28.34 -9.45 -34.56
C ALA A 333 28.11 -9.75 -36.06
N GLY A 334 28.54 -8.85 -36.96
CA GLY A 334 28.47 -8.99 -38.41
C GLY A 334 27.20 -8.38 -39.05
N PRO A 335 27.28 -7.83 -40.26
CA PRO A 335 26.15 -7.18 -40.90
C PRO A 335 25.12 -8.19 -41.38
N VAL A 336 23.86 -7.93 -41.04
CA VAL A 336 22.71 -8.62 -41.61
C VAL A 336 22.06 -7.67 -42.61
N SER A 337 22.11 -8.03 -43.90
CA SER A 337 21.68 -7.16 -45.00
C SER A 337 20.16 -7.07 -45.09
N LEU A 338 19.56 -6.03 -44.50
CA LEU A 338 18.16 -5.67 -44.72
C LEU A 338 17.96 -5.16 -46.16
N GLY A 339 17.42 -6.02 -47.03
CA GLY A 339 16.97 -5.64 -48.36
C GLY A 339 15.57 -5.03 -48.29
N GLY A 340 15.43 -3.71 -48.46
CA GLY A 340 14.13 -3.09 -48.69
C GLY A 340 14.04 -1.63 -48.23
N THR A 341 14.24 -0.69 -49.15
CA THR A 341 14.03 0.75 -48.94
C THR A 341 12.54 1.08 -48.81
N GLY A 342 12.12 1.54 -47.64
CA GLY A 342 10.78 2.09 -47.42
C GLY A 342 10.74 3.00 -46.19
N ALA A 343 11.24 4.22 -46.32
CA ALA A 343 11.12 5.24 -45.29
C ALA A 343 9.64 5.61 -45.07
N VAL A 344 9.11 5.32 -43.88
CA VAL A 344 7.84 5.89 -43.40
C VAL A 344 8.14 6.74 -42.18
N GLY A 345 7.72 8.00 -42.27
CA GLY A 345 8.08 9.09 -41.38
C GLY A 345 7.53 8.96 -39.96
N GLY A 346 8.27 9.58 -39.04
CA GLY A 346 7.96 9.63 -37.62
C GLY A 346 6.61 10.23 -37.29
N ILE A 347 6.00 9.64 -36.28
CA ILE A 347 4.88 10.14 -35.48
C ILE A 347 5.36 9.88 -34.05
N GLY A 348 5.83 10.87 -33.29
CA GLY A 348 5.02 11.96 -32.75
C GLY A 348 4.62 11.56 -31.33
N SER A 349 5.44 11.92 -30.35
CA SER A 349 5.20 11.68 -28.93
C SER A 349 3.83 12.24 -28.51
N VAL A 350 2.90 11.36 -28.16
CA VAL A 350 1.63 11.75 -27.56
C VAL A 350 1.84 11.88 -26.06
N GLY A 351 1.66 13.08 -25.54
CA GLY A 351 1.82 13.39 -24.12
C GLY A 351 0.83 12.65 -23.23
N SER A 352 1.36 12.08 -22.14
CA SER A 352 0.65 11.44 -21.03
C SER A 352 -0.33 12.39 -20.36
N THR A 353 -1.59 11.96 -20.19
CA THR A 353 -2.61 12.69 -19.42
C THR A 353 -3.19 11.82 -18.30
N GLY A 354 -2.34 11.42 -17.35
CA GLY A 354 -2.70 10.87 -16.03
C GLY A 354 -1.70 11.46 -15.02
N MET A 355 -2.17 12.09 -13.93
CA MET A 355 -1.45 13.10 -13.12
C MET A 355 0.04 13.25 -13.46
N GLY A 356 0.33 14.04 -14.50
CA GLY A 356 1.70 14.20 -14.95
C GLY A 356 2.58 14.68 -13.80
N LEU A 357 3.90 14.53 -13.94
CA LEU A 357 4.86 15.17 -13.03
C LEU A 357 4.47 16.63 -12.70
N VAL A 358 3.90 17.33 -13.67
CA VAL A 358 3.31 18.67 -13.53
C VAL A 358 2.20 18.71 -12.47
N THR A 359 1.28 17.76 -12.46
CA THR A 359 0.19 17.69 -11.48
C THR A 359 0.70 17.31 -10.09
N ALA A 360 1.67 16.40 -9.97
CA ALA A 360 2.32 16.09 -8.69
C ALA A 360 3.09 17.31 -8.13
N ILE A 361 3.80 18.05 -8.99
CA ILE A 361 4.45 19.31 -8.63
C ILE A 361 3.41 20.37 -8.25
N PHE A 362 2.29 20.45 -8.97
CA PHE A 362 1.21 21.38 -8.68
C PHE A 362 0.57 21.11 -7.31
N PHE A 363 0.25 19.85 -7.00
CA PHE A 363 -0.27 19.46 -5.68
C PHE A 363 0.79 19.58 -4.58
N GLY A 364 2.07 19.32 -4.87
CA GLY A 364 3.17 19.61 -3.96
C GLY A 364 3.27 21.09 -3.64
N LEU A 365 3.20 21.96 -4.65
CA LEU A 365 3.18 23.41 -4.49
C LEU A 365 1.96 23.85 -3.68
N LEU A 366 0.77 23.35 -4.01
CA LEU A 366 -0.47 23.64 -3.30
C LEU A 366 -0.41 23.18 -1.83
N GLY A 367 0.11 21.98 -1.59
CA GLY A 367 0.37 21.45 -0.26
C GLY A 367 1.27 22.37 0.54
N GLY A 368 2.39 22.83 -0.04
CA GLY A 368 3.29 23.78 0.58
C GLY A 368 2.62 25.12 0.92
N ILE A 369 1.74 25.62 0.06
CA ILE A 369 0.95 26.82 0.34
C ILE A 369 0.02 26.56 1.53
N ILE A 370 -0.66 25.41 1.58
CA ILE A 370 -1.55 25.02 2.69
C ILE A 370 -0.78 24.92 4.01
N LEU A 371 0.49 24.47 4.01
CA LEU A 371 1.32 24.41 5.22
C LEU A 371 1.45 25.77 5.92
N ASN A 372 1.34 26.89 5.20
CA ASN A 372 1.35 28.23 5.81
C ASN A 372 0.12 28.52 6.68
N LEU A 373 -0.97 27.77 6.51
CA LEU A 373 -2.19 27.90 7.31
C LEU A 373 -2.11 27.11 8.62
N MET A 374 -1.06 26.30 8.80
CA MET A 374 -0.86 25.54 10.03
C MET A 374 -0.47 26.46 11.20
N PRO A 375 -1.00 26.23 12.41
CA PRO A 375 -0.79 27.14 13.54
C PRO A 375 0.69 27.29 13.95
N CYS A 376 1.54 26.30 13.69
CA CYS A 376 2.97 26.34 14.03
C CYS A 376 3.82 27.18 13.06
N VAL A 377 3.34 27.46 11.85
CA VAL A 377 4.07 28.26 10.85
C VAL A 377 3.75 29.76 11.00
N PHE A 378 2.57 30.06 11.54
CA PHE A 378 2.09 31.42 11.77
C PHE A 378 3.01 32.31 12.65
N PRO A 379 3.64 31.82 13.75
CA PRO A 379 4.58 32.61 14.54
C PRO A 379 5.72 33.17 13.67
N ILE A 380 6.32 32.34 12.82
CA ILE A 380 7.47 32.69 11.97
C ILE A 380 7.05 33.68 10.88
N LEU A 381 5.91 33.43 10.23
CA LEU A 381 5.35 34.34 9.24
C LEU A 381 5.04 35.72 9.83
N SER A 382 4.46 35.77 11.03
CA SER A 382 4.10 37.04 11.68
C SER A 382 5.33 37.85 12.11
N MET A 383 6.39 37.21 12.63
CA MET A 383 7.65 37.89 12.94
C MET A 383 8.33 38.45 11.69
N LYS A 384 8.24 37.74 10.56
CA LYS A 384 8.87 38.19 9.31
C LYS A 384 8.04 39.22 8.56
N ALA A 385 6.71 39.15 8.65
CA ALA A 385 5.81 40.20 8.16
C ALA A 385 6.05 41.52 8.90
N LEU A 386 6.29 41.46 10.22
CA LEU A 386 6.71 42.61 11.02
C LEU A 386 8.07 43.17 10.57
N GLY A 387 9.07 42.29 10.37
CA GLY A 387 10.38 42.70 9.82
C GLY A 387 10.29 43.30 8.41
N LEU A 388 9.33 42.86 7.57
CA LEU A 388 9.10 43.42 6.24
C LEU A 388 8.44 44.81 6.29
N VAL A 389 7.61 45.06 7.31
CA VAL A 389 7.02 46.38 7.59
C VAL A 389 8.08 47.33 8.18
N GLU A 390 9.02 46.84 8.98
CA GLU A 390 10.19 47.63 9.41
C GLU A 390 11.13 47.93 8.22
N LEU A 391 11.29 46.97 7.30
CA LEU A 391 11.98 47.12 6.02
C LEU A 391 11.19 47.94 4.98
N SER A 392 9.98 48.42 5.28
CA SER A 392 9.25 49.29 4.36
C SER A 392 9.89 50.68 4.19
N GLY A 393 10.90 50.99 5.01
CA GLY A 393 11.86 52.08 4.80
C GLY A 393 13.21 51.68 4.18
N ALA A 394 13.46 50.38 3.94
CA ALA A 394 14.69 49.86 3.36
C ALA A 394 14.61 49.75 1.83
N ASP A 395 15.78 49.71 1.18
CA ASP A 395 15.88 49.63 -0.28
C ASP A 395 15.19 48.38 -0.85
N ARG A 396 14.47 48.55 -1.98
CA ARG A 396 13.69 47.47 -2.63
C ARG A 396 14.54 46.26 -2.99
N GLN A 397 15.84 46.49 -3.24
CA GLN A 397 16.79 45.44 -3.57
C GLN A 397 17.08 44.53 -2.37
N THR A 398 17.13 45.10 -1.17
CA THR A 398 17.39 44.37 0.08
C THR A 398 16.24 43.43 0.41
N ALA A 399 14.99 43.92 0.34
CA ALA A 399 13.78 43.12 0.56
C ALA A 399 13.67 41.92 -0.39
N ARG A 400 13.92 42.11 -1.70
CA ARG A 400 13.95 41.03 -2.69
C ARG A 400 15.03 40.00 -2.40
N SER A 401 16.23 40.47 -2.04
CA SER A 401 17.33 39.55 -1.71
C SER A 401 17.01 38.72 -0.47
N SER A 402 16.41 39.33 0.56
CA SER A 402 15.95 38.62 1.77
C SER A 402 14.87 37.57 1.44
N GLY A 403 13.96 37.87 0.52
CA GLY A 403 13.00 36.94 -0.10
C GLY A 403 13.64 35.68 -0.68
N ILE A 404 14.63 35.88 -1.55
CA ILE A 404 15.33 34.79 -2.25
C ILE A 404 16.13 33.93 -1.27
N PHE A 405 16.95 34.52 -0.40
CA PHE A 405 17.80 33.76 0.51
C PHE A 405 16.99 32.94 1.52
N TYR A 406 15.83 33.44 1.94
CA TYR A 406 14.88 32.65 2.74
C TYR A 406 14.32 31.45 2.00
N THR A 407 13.92 31.64 0.75
CA THR A 407 13.43 30.56 -0.13
C THR A 407 14.51 29.50 -0.32
N VAL A 408 15.74 29.93 -0.59
CA VAL A 408 16.90 29.01 -0.70
C VAL A 408 17.10 28.23 0.60
N GLY A 409 16.99 28.88 1.77
CA GLY A 409 17.08 28.19 3.06
C GLY A 409 16.03 27.08 3.23
N ILE A 410 14.79 27.35 2.81
CA ILE A 410 13.69 26.36 2.85
C ILE A 410 13.97 25.21 1.86
N LEU A 411 14.35 25.52 0.62
CA LEU A 411 14.61 24.51 -0.41
C LEU A 411 15.78 23.60 -0.03
N VAL A 412 16.85 24.15 0.56
CA VAL A 412 17.97 23.37 1.09
C VAL A 412 17.51 22.43 2.21
N ALA A 413 16.63 22.88 3.10
CA ALA A 413 16.09 22.04 4.17
C ALA A 413 15.28 20.86 3.62
N PHE A 414 14.34 21.13 2.71
CA PHE A 414 13.52 20.09 2.08
C PHE A 414 14.34 19.13 1.21
N ALA A 415 15.34 19.64 0.49
CA ALA A 415 16.27 18.79 -0.25
C ALA A 415 17.08 17.87 0.68
N ALA A 416 17.57 18.39 1.82
CA ALA A 416 18.30 17.60 2.80
C ALA A 416 17.41 16.48 3.41
N ILE A 417 16.15 16.79 3.73
CA ILE A 417 15.17 15.81 4.20
C ILE A 417 14.91 14.76 3.13
N ALA A 418 14.66 15.17 1.88
CA ALA A 418 14.43 14.27 0.76
C ALA A 418 15.60 13.32 0.51
N ILE A 419 16.84 13.85 0.48
CA ILE A 419 18.07 13.05 0.34
C ILE A 419 18.18 12.03 1.47
N ALA A 420 17.98 12.45 2.73
CA ALA A 420 18.07 11.57 3.88
C ALA A 420 17.05 10.41 3.80
N LEU A 421 15.80 10.70 3.41
CA LEU A 421 14.76 9.69 3.27
C LEU A 421 15.03 8.73 2.09
N ILE A 422 15.50 9.24 0.95
CA ILE A 422 15.86 8.43 -0.21
C ILE A 422 17.04 7.51 0.14
N ALA A 423 18.07 8.02 0.82
CA ALA A 423 19.21 7.22 1.25
C ALA A 423 18.84 6.12 2.26
N LEU A 424 17.93 6.43 3.21
CA LEU A 424 17.40 5.44 4.16
C LEU A 424 16.58 4.33 3.48
N ARG A 425 15.83 4.68 2.42
CA ARG A 425 15.10 3.71 1.59
C ARG A 425 16.07 2.79 0.84
N GLU A 426 17.12 3.33 0.25
CA GLU A 426 18.15 2.53 -0.45
C GLU A 426 18.93 1.61 0.50
N ALA A 427 19.08 2.01 1.76
CA ALA A 427 19.70 1.21 2.82
C ALA A 427 18.81 0.04 3.31
N GLY A 428 17.61 -0.14 2.77
CA GLY A 428 16.71 -1.25 3.13
C GLY A 428 16.00 -1.08 4.47
N SER A 429 16.12 0.09 5.12
CA SER A 429 15.30 0.40 6.29
C SER A 429 13.89 0.78 5.83
N ALA A 430 12.90 -0.03 6.19
CA ALA A 430 11.48 0.29 6.05
C ALA A 430 11.08 1.37 7.07
N ALA A 431 11.74 2.52 7.03
CA ALA A 431 11.41 3.65 7.88
C ALA A 431 10.11 4.28 7.38
N GLY A 432 8.97 3.79 7.88
CA GLY A 432 7.65 4.37 7.65
C GLY A 432 7.60 5.82 8.12
N TRP A 433 7.00 6.70 7.32
CA TRP A 433 6.75 8.08 7.72
C TRP A 433 5.73 8.10 8.86
N GLY A 434 6.21 8.22 10.11
CA GLY A 434 5.37 8.12 11.30
C GLY A 434 6.02 7.39 12.48
N PHE A 435 7.11 6.64 12.26
CA PHE A 435 7.86 5.93 13.32
C PHE A 435 8.27 6.86 14.48
N GLN A 436 8.52 8.13 14.20
CA GLN A 436 8.78 9.16 15.23
C GLN A 436 7.66 9.25 16.28
N MET A 437 6.40 8.99 15.90
CA MET A 437 5.24 9.03 16.79
C MET A 437 5.09 7.77 17.64
N GLN A 438 5.84 6.70 17.37
CA GLN A 438 5.90 5.52 18.26
C GLN A 438 6.88 5.74 19.41
N SER A 439 7.83 6.67 19.28
CA SER A 439 8.81 6.96 20.33
C SER A 439 8.20 7.89 21.39
N PRO A 440 8.06 7.43 22.66
CA PRO A 440 7.51 8.25 23.73
C PRO A 440 8.34 9.51 24.00
N LEU A 441 9.67 9.39 23.87
CA LEU A 441 10.59 10.50 24.06
C LEU A 441 10.42 11.59 22.99
N VAL A 442 10.20 11.18 21.74
CA VAL A 442 9.94 12.13 20.64
C VAL A 442 8.60 12.83 20.85
N ASN A 443 7.55 12.09 21.21
CA ASN A 443 6.23 12.67 21.51
C ASN A 443 6.27 13.63 22.70
N LEU A 444 6.98 13.29 23.77
CA LEU A 444 7.19 14.18 24.92
C LEU A 444 7.92 15.46 24.51
N SER A 445 9.04 15.32 23.80
CA SER A 445 9.86 16.44 23.32
C SER A 445 9.03 17.37 22.44
N LEU A 446 8.22 16.80 21.56
CA LEU A 446 7.34 17.55 20.69
C LEU A 446 6.20 18.24 21.46
N GLY A 447 5.59 17.58 22.43
CA GLY A 447 4.58 18.17 23.30
C GLY A 447 5.13 19.37 24.09
N LEU A 448 6.34 19.24 24.65
CA LEU A 448 7.04 20.34 25.33
C LEU A 448 7.36 21.50 24.38
N LEU A 449 7.79 21.21 23.15
CA LEU A 449 7.99 22.23 22.12
C LEU A 449 6.68 22.97 21.79
N MET A 450 5.57 22.26 21.67
CA MET A 450 4.24 22.85 21.41
C MET A 450 3.81 23.76 22.57
N VAL A 451 4.06 23.37 23.82
CA VAL A 451 3.85 24.25 24.99
C VAL A 451 4.69 25.53 24.88
N ALA A 452 5.98 25.41 24.56
CA ALA A 452 6.87 26.56 24.43
C ALA A 452 6.41 27.52 23.31
N ILE A 453 6.02 26.99 22.15
CA ILE A 453 5.50 27.79 21.03
C ILE A 453 4.17 28.45 21.40
N ALA A 454 3.26 27.74 22.07
CA ALA A 454 1.98 28.29 22.50
C ALA A 454 2.15 29.47 23.46
N LEU A 455 3.06 29.36 24.43
CA LEU A 455 3.37 30.42 25.38
C LEU A 455 4.07 31.61 24.71
N ASN A 456 4.87 31.36 23.68
CA ASN A 456 5.44 32.41 22.85
C ASN A 456 4.36 33.16 22.05
N LEU A 457 3.41 32.43 21.46
CA LEU A 457 2.23 33.01 20.79
C LEU A 457 1.32 33.78 21.74
N ALA A 458 1.16 33.31 22.98
CA ALA A 458 0.42 34.02 24.02
C ALA A 458 1.11 35.31 24.51
N GLY A 459 2.35 35.58 24.08
CA GLY A 459 3.12 36.76 24.49
C GLY A 459 3.59 36.69 25.94
N ILE A 460 3.56 35.50 26.56
CA ILE A 460 4.01 35.29 27.95
C ILE A 460 5.53 35.44 28.04
N PHE A 461 6.24 35.08 26.97
CA PHE A 461 7.66 35.31 26.82
C PHE A 461 8.03 35.42 25.33
N GLU A 462 9.04 36.24 25.01
CA GLU A 462 9.49 36.46 23.64
C GLU A 462 10.92 35.94 23.45
N PHE A 463 11.10 34.87 22.66
CA PHE A 463 12.43 34.35 22.28
C PHE A 463 13.21 35.32 21.35
N GLY A 464 12.52 36.27 20.72
CA GLY A 464 12.90 36.86 19.43
C GLY A 464 13.98 37.95 19.40
N LEU A 465 14.32 38.61 20.50
CA LEU A 465 15.18 39.81 20.42
C LEU A 465 16.65 39.61 20.84
N ARG A 466 16.98 38.59 21.65
CA ARG A 466 18.34 38.45 22.20
C ARG A 466 19.14 37.25 21.71
N LEU A 467 18.53 36.09 21.45
CA LEU A 467 19.25 34.94 20.86
C LEU A 467 19.47 35.13 19.36
N MET A 468 18.49 35.72 18.67
CA MET A 468 18.64 36.19 17.29
C MET A 468 19.65 37.35 17.17
N GLY A 469 19.92 38.03 18.30
CA GLY A 469 20.97 39.03 18.47
C GLY A 469 22.30 38.49 19.02
N ALA A 470 22.40 37.22 19.40
CA ALA A 470 23.68 36.60 19.81
C ALA A 470 24.65 36.44 18.60
N GLY A 471 24.16 36.69 17.39
CA GLY A 471 24.93 36.90 16.17
C GLY A 471 25.09 38.37 15.76
N GLN A 472 24.71 39.36 16.58
CA GLN A 472 24.97 40.79 16.29
C GLN A 472 26.47 41.09 16.17
N SER A 473 27.34 40.30 16.80
CA SER A 473 28.79 40.39 16.56
C SER A 473 29.23 39.78 15.22
N LEU A 474 28.39 39.00 14.54
CA LEU A 474 28.62 38.37 13.24
C LEU A 474 27.79 39.01 12.10
N THR A 475 26.97 40.03 12.40
CA THR A 475 26.09 40.74 11.48
C THR A 475 26.08 42.23 11.82
N ALA A 476 27.07 42.96 11.31
CA ALA A 476 26.98 44.40 11.15
C ALA A 476 25.85 44.75 10.16
N ASP A 477 25.33 45.98 10.25
CA ASP A 477 24.23 46.64 9.49
C ASP A 477 24.42 46.70 7.95
N ASP A 478 25.01 45.68 7.34
CA ASP A 478 25.23 45.56 5.90
C ASP A 478 24.28 44.54 5.26
N SER A 479 23.96 44.76 3.98
CA SER A 479 23.13 43.89 3.14
C SER A 479 23.55 42.41 3.10
N LYS A 480 24.81 42.08 3.42
CA LYS A 480 25.30 40.68 3.53
C LYS A 480 24.87 40.00 4.83
N GLY A 481 24.78 40.74 5.94
CA GLY A 481 24.31 40.22 7.22
C GLY A 481 22.83 39.83 7.16
N GLU A 482 22.03 40.64 6.45
CA GLU A 482 20.61 40.39 6.27
C GLU A 482 20.31 39.14 5.42
N ARG A 483 21.08 38.90 4.35
CA ARG A 483 20.95 37.69 3.51
C ARG A 483 21.22 36.40 4.30
N ARG A 484 22.28 36.39 5.12
CA ARG A 484 22.58 35.25 6.01
C ARG A 484 21.46 35.01 7.01
N LYS A 485 20.96 36.08 7.65
CA LYS A 485 19.83 36.00 8.58
C LYS A 485 18.59 35.39 7.91
N ALA A 486 18.27 35.84 6.69
CA ALA A 486 17.14 35.32 5.92
C ALA A 486 17.27 33.83 5.60
N PHE A 487 18.46 33.37 5.17
CA PHE A 487 18.73 31.95 4.90
C PHE A 487 18.52 31.05 6.13
N PHE A 488 19.15 31.38 7.26
CA PHE A 488 19.01 30.57 8.49
C PHE A 488 17.59 30.63 9.07
N THR A 489 16.88 31.74 8.89
CA THR A 489 15.46 31.84 9.25
C THR A 489 14.60 30.91 8.40
N GLY A 490 14.96 30.71 7.12
CA GLY A 490 14.29 29.74 6.23
C GLY A 490 14.54 28.31 6.68
N LEU A 491 15.78 27.96 7.01
CA LEU A 491 16.14 26.64 7.52
C LEU A 491 15.39 26.31 8.83
N LEU A 492 15.40 27.26 9.78
CA LEU A 492 14.70 27.11 11.06
C LEU A 492 13.18 26.97 10.86
N ALA A 493 12.61 27.63 9.86
CA ALA A 493 11.18 27.54 9.58
C ALA A 493 10.74 26.11 9.23
N VAL A 494 11.52 25.38 8.44
CA VAL A 494 11.22 23.99 8.09
C VAL A 494 11.35 23.08 9.31
N VAL A 495 12.42 23.23 10.10
CA VAL A 495 12.65 22.40 11.30
C VAL A 495 11.52 22.57 12.32
N VAL A 496 11.07 23.80 12.56
CA VAL A 496 9.98 24.08 13.52
C VAL A 496 8.61 23.68 12.97
N ALA A 497 8.40 23.73 11.65
CA ALA A 497 7.15 23.34 11.01
C ALA A 497 7.00 21.81 10.91
N THR A 498 8.08 21.07 10.72
CA THR A 498 8.09 19.61 10.45
C THR A 498 7.11 18.82 11.34
N PRO A 499 7.05 19.05 12.66
CA PRO A 499 6.22 18.21 13.53
C PRO A 499 4.71 18.38 13.34
N CYS A 500 4.22 19.55 12.92
CA CYS A 500 2.79 19.76 12.69
C CYS A 500 2.35 19.37 11.28
N THR A 501 3.31 19.23 10.37
CA THR A 501 3.07 18.86 8.97
C THR A 501 2.97 17.36 8.75
N ALA A 502 3.47 16.55 9.71
CA ALA A 502 3.56 15.10 9.58
C ALA A 502 2.22 14.39 9.29
N PRO A 503 1.08 14.71 9.95
CA PRO A 503 -0.20 14.04 9.68
C PRO A 503 -0.79 14.37 8.30
N PHE A 504 -0.54 15.59 7.81
CA PHE A 504 -1.10 16.06 6.53
C PHE A 504 -0.25 15.67 5.33
N MET A 505 1.05 15.46 5.54
CA MET A 505 1.97 15.09 4.49
C MET A 505 2.09 13.58 4.27
N ALA A 506 1.51 12.74 5.14
CA ALA A 506 1.65 11.28 5.07
C ALA A 506 1.29 10.70 3.69
N GLY A 507 0.17 11.11 3.08
CA GLY A 507 -0.23 10.65 1.74
C GLY A 507 0.68 11.17 0.62
N ALA A 508 1.06 12.46 0.66
CA ALA A 508 1.96 13.05 -0.33
C ALA A 508 3.37 12.44 -0.27
N LEU A 509 3.83 12.10 0.93
CA LEU A 509 5.11 11.46 1.19
C LEU A 509 5.09 9.98 0.83
N GLY A 510 4.00 9.27 1.12
CA GLY A 510 3.80 7.90 0.66
C GLY A 510 3.87 7.78 -0.86
N TYR A 511 3.20 8.70 -1.58
CA TYR A 511 3.34 8.80 -3.03
C TYR A 511 4.78 9.12 -3.45
N ALA A 512 5.40 10.17 -2.88
CA ALA A 512 6.76 10.56 -3.24
C ALA A 512 7.79 9.43 -3.00
N LEU A 513 7.62 8.65 -1.93
CA LEU A 513 8.47 7.51 -1.59
C LEU A 513 8.23 6.28 -2.48
N ALA A 514 7.08 6.18 -3.16
CA ALA A 514 6.86 5.14 -4.16
C ALA A 514 7.53 5.47 -5.51
N GLN A 515 7.79 6.75 -5.78
CA GLN A 515 8.31 7.23 -7.06
C GLN A 515 9.86 7.14 -7.16
N PRO A 516 10.43 7.28 -8.38
CA PRO A 516 11.87 7.42 -8.58
C PRO A 516 12.44 8.64 -7.83
N ALA A 517 13.71 8.58 -7.42
CA ALA A 517 14.37 9.60 -6.59
C ALA A 517 14.23 11.04 -7.16
N VAL A 518 14.25 11.19 -8.48
CA VAL A 518 14.10 12.49 -9.16
C VAL A 518 12.70 13.07 -8.97
N VAL A 519 11.66 12.25 -9.10
CA VAL A 519 10.26 12.67 -8.92
C VAL A 519 10.00 13.00 -7.45
N ALA A 520 10.49 12.17 -6.53
CA ALA A 520 10.43 12.45 -5.10
C ALA A 520 11.06 13.81 -4.77
N MET A 521 12.28 14.06 -5.27
CA MET A 521 12.98 15.33 -5.10
C MET A 521 12.18 16.52 -5.65
N ALA A 522 11.61 16.38 -6.84
CA ALA A 522 10.79 17.43 -7.45
C ALA A 522 9.57 17.77 -6.59
N VAL A 523 8.89 16.77 -6.01
CA VAL A 523 7.75 16.97 -5.11
C VAL A 523 8.16 17.67 -3.81
N PHE A 524 9.26 17.24 -3.17
CA PHE A 524 9.79 17.90 -1.96
C PHE A 524 10.20 19.35 -2.20
N LEU A 525 10.82 19.64 -3.34
CA LEU A 525 11.19 21.00 -3.73
C LEU A 525 9.94 21.84 -4.05
N ALA A 526 8.92 21.25 -4.69
CA ALA A 526 7.65 21.93 -4.93
C ALA A 526 6.92 22.28 -3.62
N LEU A 527 6.91 21.37 -2.65
CA LEU A 527 6.40 21.61 -1.29
C LEU A 527 7.17 22.74 -0.59
N GLY A 528 8.50 22.72 -0.64
CA GLY A 528 9.33 23.79 -0.08
C GLY A 528 9.11 25.13 -0.77
N LEU A 529 8.96 25.13 -2.10
CA LEU A 529 8.64 26.34 -2.87
C LEU A 529 7.27 26.88 -2.49
N GLY A 530 6.26 26.01 -2.32
CA GLY A 530 4.91 26.39 -1.89
C GLY A 530 4.92 27.01 -0.50
N LEU A 531 5.70 26.46 0.43
CA LEU A 531 5.89 27.03 1.77
C LEU A 531 6.52 28.43 1.69
N ALA A 532 7.53 28.63 0.84
CA ALA A 532 8.23 29.90 0.68
C ALA A 532 7.43 30.95 -0.14
N LEU A 533 6.49 30.51 -0.97
CA LEU A 533 5.82 31.31 -1.99
C LEU A 533 5.14 32.58 -1.43
N PRO A 534 4.37 32.55 -0.33
CA PRO A 534 3.71 33.76 0.18
C PRO A 534 4.70 34.86 0.58
N TYR A 535 5.82 34.49 1.21
CA TYR A 535 6.86 35.43 1.60
C TYR A 535 7.64 35.95 0.40
N LEU A 536 7.98 35.06 -0.53
CA LEU A 536 8.66 35.42 -1.78
C LEU A 536 7.81 36.43 -2.56
N LEU A 537 6.51 36.17 -2.74
CA LEU A 537 5.58 37.07 -3.41
C LEU A 537 5.53 38.46 -2.76
N LEU A 538 5.46 38.50 -1.42
CA LEU A 538 5.41 39.74 -0.65
C LEU A 538 6.71 40.55 -0.78
N SER A 539 7.86 39.88 -0.95
CA SER A 539 9.17 40.54 -1.15
C SER A 539 9.33 41.18 -2.54
N PHE A 540 8.68 40.63 -3.57
CA PHE A 540 8.72 41.15 -4.94
C PHE A 540 7.64 42.20 -5.22
N ALA A 541 6.47 42.06 -4.57
CA ALA A 541 5.30 42.91 -4.74
C ALA A 541 4.93 43.66 -3.44
N PRO A 542 5.66 44.72 -3.05
CA PRO A 542 5.40 45.47 -1.82
C PRO A 542 4.01 46.16 -1.81
N GLY A 543 3.37 46.30 -2.99
CA GLY A 543 1.99 46.79 -3.10
C GLY A 543 0.95 45.85 -2.46
N LEU A 544 1.20 44.53 -2.47
CA LEU A 544 0.33 43.53 -1.82
C LEU A 544 0.36 43.68 -0.28
N GLY A 545 1.47 44.17 0.27
CA GLY A 545 1.60 44.46 1.69
C GLY A 545 0.67 45.56 2.20
N ARG A 546 0.10 46.39 1.31
CA ARG A 546 -0.92 47.40 1.67
C ARG A 546 -2.28 46.78 1.97
N TRP A 547 -2.53 45.56 1.49
CA TRP A 547 -3.78 44.83 1.73
C TRP A 547 -3.75 44.06 3.05
N LEU A 548 -2.55 43.81 3.61
CA LEU A 548 -2.43 43.24 4.95
C LEU A 548 -2.85 44.27 6.02
N PRO A 549 -3.68 43.87 7.00
CA PRO A 549 -4.00 44.73 8.14
C PRO A 549 -2.72 45.07 8.90
N LYS A 550 -2.57 46.33 9.30
CA LYS A 550 -1.40 46.77 10.05
C LYS A 550 -1.26 45.94 11.33
N PRO A 551 -0.04 45.49 11.68
CA PRO A 551 0.21 44.81 12.93
C PRO A 551 -0.25 45.69 14.11
N GLY A 552 -1.11 45.14 14.96
CA GLY A 552 -1.79 45.87 16.02
C GLY A 552 -2.52 44.92 16.99
N PRO A 553 -3.46 45.43 17.81
CA PRO A 553 -4.13 44.64 18.85
C PRO A 553 -4.86 43.40 18.33
N TRP A 554 -5.35 43.44 17.09
CA TRP A 554 -5.98 42.28 16.45
C TRP A 554 -5.00 41.12 16.24
N MET A 555 -3.75 41.40 15.84
CA MET A 555 -2.73 40.36 15.66
C MET A 555 -2.36 39.72 17.01
N ALA A 556 -2.29 40.50 18.09
CA ALA A 556 -2.07 39.97 19.44
C ALA A 556 -3.23 39.05 19.88
N LYS A 557 -4.49 39.44 19.61
CA LYS A 557 -5.66 38.58 19.86
C LYS A 557 -5.61 37.29 19.04
N LEU A 558 -5.28 37.38 17.75
CA LEU A 558 -5.17 36.21 16.87
C LEU A 558 -4.08 35.25 17.35
N ARG A 559 -2.89 35.76 17.71
CA ARG A 559 -1.81 34.94 18.29
C ARG A 559 -2.26 34.25 19.58
N GLY A 560 -2.96 34.97 20.46
CA GLY A 560 -3.55 34.40 21.67
C GLY A 560 -4.58 33.29 21.36
N ILE A 561 -5.42 33.47 20.33
CA ILE A 561 -6.37 32.43 19.88
C ILE A 561 -5.64 31.20 19.33
N LEU A 562 -4.58 31.40 18.54
CA LEU A 562 -3.78 30.30 17.95
C LEU A 562 -2.94 29.54 18.97
N ALA A 563 -2.69 30.09 20.17
CA ALA A 563 -2.04 29.37 21.25
C ALA A 563 -2.90 28.20 21.77
N PHE A 564 -4.23 28.29 21.73
CA PHE A 564 -5.12 27.22 22.22
C PHE A 564 -5.03 25.92 21.39
N PRO A 565 -5.12 25.95 20.04
CA PRO A 565 -4.86 24.76 19.22
C PRO A 565 -3.49 24.11 19.46
N MET A 566 -2.46 24.91 19.75
CA MET A 566 -1.12 24.40 20.06
C MET A 566 -1.07 23.68 21.40
N LEU A 567 -1.73 24.23 22.43
CA LEU A 567 -1.88 23.56 23.72
C LEU A 567 -2.74 22.29 23.60
N LEU A 568 -3.77 22.30 22.77
CA LEU A 568 -4.57 21.09 22.48
C LEU A 568 -3.72 20.01 21.81
N THR A 569 -2.84 20.40 20.88
CA THR A 569 -1.88 19.48 20.24
C THR A 569 -0.89 18.91 21.26
N ALA A 570 -0.36 19.77 22.15
CA ALA A 570 0.53 19.32 23.23
C ALA A 570 -0.17 18.32 24.17
N LEU A 571 -1.41 18.61 24.56
CA LEU A 571 -2.22 17.73 25.40
C LEU A 571 -2.47 16.39 24.72
N TRP A 572 -2.77 16.40 23.42
CA TRP A 572 -2.94 15.18 22.63
C TRP A 572 -1.65 14.34 22.57
N LEU A 573 -0.49 14.97 22.39
CA LEU A 573 0.80 14.26 22.41
C LEU A 573 1.14 13.69 23.79
N PHE A 574 0.84 14.42 24.87
CA PHE A 574 1.00 13.89 26.23
C PHE A 574 0.04 12.73 26.52
N TRP A 575 -1.15 12.75 25.93
CA TRP A 575 -2.08 11.63 25.96
C TRP A 575 -1.53 10.42 25.20
N ILE A 576 -0.91 10.61 24.03
CA ILE A 576 -0.22 9.52 23.30
C ILE A 576 0.91 8.91 24.15
N VAL A 577 1.73 9.73 24.81
CA VAL A 577 2.75 9.24 25.76
C VAL A 577 2.11 8.39 26.86
N GLY A 578 0.93 8.80 27.33
CA GLY A 578 0.12 8.02 28.27
C GLY A 578 -0.39 6.68 27.72
N ARG A 579 -0.73 6.64 26.43
CA ARG A 579 -1.14 5.41 25.75
C ARG A 579 0.03 4.46 25.52
N GLN A 580 1.24 4.99 25.32
CA GLN A 580 2.46 4.20 25.09
C GLN A 580 3.09 3.64 26.35
N LEU A 581 3.10 4.41 27.45
CA LEU A 581 3.83 4.08 28.69
C LEU A 581 2.95 4.08 29.95
N GLY A 582 1.62 4.16 29.81
CA GLY A 582 0.68 4.15 30.93
C GLY A 582 0.30 5.53 31.48
N ALA A 583 -0.75 5.57 32.31
CA ALA A 583 -1.36 6.80 32.81
C ALA A 583 -0.39 7.66 33.66
N SER A 584 0.55 7.02 34.37
CA SER A 584 1.60 7.69 35.14
C SER A 584 2.49 8.56 34.26
N SER A 585 2.83 8.08 33.07
CA SER A 585 3.67 8.78 32.08
C SER A 585 2.97 10.02 31.51
N MET A 586 1.65 9.97 31.33
CA MET A 586 0.85 11.16 30.97
C MET A 586 0.93 12.24 32.06
N ALA A 587 0.81 11.85 33.34
CA ALA A 587 0.89 12.79 34.46
C ALA A 587 2.28 13.45 34.53
N VAL A 588 3.35 12.68 34.32
CA VAL A 588 4.72 13.19 34.25
C VAL A 588 4.91 14.15 33.07
N ALA A 589 4.39 13.80 31.89
CA ALA A 589 4.44 14.67 30.71
C ALA A 589 3.70 16.00 30.93
N LEU A 590 2.50 15.96 31.52
CA LEU A 590 1.74 17.14 31.90
C LEU A 590 2.47 18.00 32.94
N LEU A 591 3.08 17.37 33.95
CA LEU A 591 3.88 18.06 34.96
C LEU A 591 5.10 18.72 34.33
N ALA A 592 5.79 18.04 33.42
CA ALA A 592 6.92 18.60 32.68
C ALA A 592 6.50 19.80 31.83
N GLY A 593 5.35 19.72 31.15
CA GLY A 593 4.76 20.84 30.40
C GLY A 593 4.41 22.03 31.31
N LEU A 594 3.82 21.77 32.49
CA LEU A 594 3.49 22.80 33.47
C LEU A 594 4.75 23.47 34.04
N LEU A 595 5.79 22.69 34.37
CA LEU A 595 7.07 23.20 34.87
C LEU A 595 7.80 24.04 33.82
N LEU A 596 7.77 23.60 32.55
CA LEU A 596 8.28 24.37 31.44
C LEU A 596 7.51 25.68 31.27
N ALA A 597 6.18 25.63 31.35
CA ALA A 597 5.34 26.82 31.26
C ALA A 597 5.64 27.82 32.36
N PHE A 598 5.79 27.34 33.60
CA PHE A 598 6.18 28.15 34.74
C PHE A 598 7.59 28.75 34.56
N ALA A 599 8.56 27.95 34.10
CA ALA A 599 9.93 28.41 33.86
C ALA A 599 9.98 29.52 32.79
N LEU A 600 9.25 29.36 31.68
CA LEU A 600 9.19 30.34 30.59
C LEU A 600 8.44 31.61 31.00
N TRP A 601 7.35 31.47 31.76
CA TRP A 601 6.66 32.62 32.36
C TRP A 601 7.56 33.38 33.34
N ALA A 602 8.26 32.67 34.23
CA ALA A 602 9.22 33.25 35.16
C ALA A 602 10.36 33.98 34.43
N TYR A 603 10.85 33.41 33.33
CA TYR A 603 11.83 34.03 32.47
C TYR A 603 11.29 35.32 31.80
N GLY A 604 10.06 35.29 31.28
CA GLY A 604 9.39 36.47 30.72
C GLY A 604 9.27 37.62 31.73
N GLN A 605 8.87 37.31 32.96
CA GLN A 605 8.74 38.29 34.04
C GLN A 605 10.10 38.86 34.50
N ALA A 606 11.19 38.09 34.40
CA ALA A 606 12.54 38.54 34.73
C ALA A 606 13.01 39.72 33.88
N ALA A 607 12.48 39.88 32.67
CA ALA A 607 12.80 40.99 31.78
C ALA A 607 12.27 42.34 32.30
N ALA A 608 11.20 42.34 33.11
CA ALA A 608 10.54 43.52 33.66
C ALA A 608 10.81 43.75 35.16
N ALA A 609 11.44 42.80 35.87
CA ALA A 609 11.55 42.80 37.33
C ALA A 609 12.87 43.37 37.89
N LYS A 610 12.78 44.07 39.04
CA LYS A 610 13.92 44.64 39.80
C LYS A 610 14.88 43.58 40.37
N PHE A 611 14.40 42.35 40.61
CA PHE A 611 15.17 41.22 41.15
C PHE A 611 15.40 40.14 40.07
N ARG A 612 16.01 40.54 38.95
CA ARG A 612 16.21 39.72 37.76
C ARG A 612 16.90 38.37 38.05
N THR A 613 17.89 38.33 38.94
CA THR A 613 18.67 37.12 39.28
C THR A 613 17.83 36.04 39.97
N ALA A 614 16.89 36.42 40.84
CA ALA A 614 16.01 35.47 41.52
C ALA A 614 15.04 34.79 40.55
N TRP A 615 14.51 35.56 39.58
CA TRP A 615 13.65 35.04 38.52
C TRP A 615 14.38 34.14 37.51
N HIS A 616 15.66 34.40 37.24
CA HIS A 616 16.48 33.49 36.43
C HIS A 616 16.77 32.19 37.19
N ALA A 617 17.03 32.27 38.50
CA ALA A 617 17.24 31.08 39.32
C ALA A 617 15.99 30.19 39.41
N THR A 618 14.78 30.78 39.52
CA THR A 618 13.52 30.02 39.49
C THR A 618 13.23 29.43 38.11
N ALA A 619 13.53 30.14 37.02
CA ALA A 619 13.42 29.60 35.67
C ALA A 619 14.38 28.41 35.44
N ILE A 620 15.63 28.52 35.91
CA ILE A 620 16.61 27.43 35.83
C ILE A 620 16.19 26.23 36.69
N ALA A 621 15.69 26.46 37.91
CA ALA A 621 15.19 25.40 38.77
C ALA A 621 13.97 24.68 38.15
N GLY A 622 13.03 25.41 37.54
CA GLY A 622 11.89 24.84 36.81
C GLY A 622 12.31 24.04 35.58
N LEU A 623 13.33 24.50 34.85
CA LEU A 623 13.89 23.78 33.70
C LEU A 623 14.59 22.49 34.14
N ILE A 624 15.37 22.53 35.22
CA ILE A 624 16.01 21.33 35.81
C ILE A 624 14.93 20.34 36.26
N ALA A 625 13.87 20.81 36.92
CA ALA A 625 12.76 19.94 37.34
C ALA A 625 12.03 19.31 36.14
N CYS A 626 11.87 20.05 35.03
CA CYS A 626 11.32 19.53 33.77
C CYS A 626 12.21 18.44 33.15
N VAL A 627 13.53 18.65 33.12
CA VAL A 627 14.51 17.66 32.63
C VAL A 627 14.49 16.41 33.51
N VAL A 628 14.48 16.57 34.83
CA VAL A 628 14.40 15.43 35.77
C VAL A 628 13.10 14.66 35.60
N ALA A 629 11.96 15.33 35.41
CA ALA A 629 10.70 14.67 35.10
C ALA A 629 10.77 13.89 33.76
N SER A 630 11.50 14.40 32.77
CA SER A 630 11.61 13.79 31.44
C SER A 630 12.51 12.55 31.40
N VAL A 631 13.60 12.52 32.19
CA VAL A 631 14.57 11.40 32.22
C VAL A 631 14.01 10.16 32.89
N ASN A 632 13.02 10.30 33.78
CA ASN A 632 12.40 9.18 34.49
C ASN A 632 11.19 8.57 33.76
N VAL A 633 10.76 9.12 32.61
CA VAL A 633 9.57 8.63 31.88
C VAL A 633 9.72 7.16 31.43
N GLU A 634 10.94 6.74 31.10
CA GLU A 634 11.25 5.36 30.72
C GLU A 634 11.10 4.36 31.88
N ASP A 635 11.29 4.83 33.12
CA ASP A 635 11.26 4.07 34.38
C ASP A 635 9.82 3.91 34.94
N TYR A 636 8.86 4.67 34.38
CA TYR A 636 7.42 4.57 34.67
C TYR A 636 6.68 3.62 33.71
N ARG A 637 7.39 2.69 33.05
CA ARG A 637 6.72 1.58 32.37
C ARG A 637 5.95 0.79 33.42
N ASP A 638 4.63 0.94 33.43
CA ASP A 638 3.78 -0.04 34.09
C ASP A 638 4.13 -1.40 33.47
N GLU A 639 4.56 -2.37 34.30
CA GLU A 639 4.77 -3.75 33.85
C GLU A 639 3.53 -4.17 33.06
N PRO A 640 3.68 -4.69 31.82
CA PRO A 640 2.54 -5.19 31.09
C PRO A 640 1.89 -6.23 31.98
N GLN A 641 0.70 -5.94 32.48
CA GLN A 641 -0.12 -6.98 33.08
C GLN A 641 -0.25 -8.03 31.98
N MET A 642 0.37 -9.18 32.21
CA MET A 642 0.12 -10.41 31.47
C MET A 642 -1.36 -10.73 31.66
N ALA A 643 -2.21 -10.01 30.93
CA ALA A 643 -3.64 -10.17 30.90
C ALA A 643 -3.90 -11.25 29.86
N GLY A 644 -4.01 -12.49 30.33
CA GLY A 644 -4.59 -13.57 29.56
C GLY A 644 -5.98 -13.18 29.04
N ASP A 645 -6.34 -13.72 27.88
CA ASP A 645 -7.69 -13.80 27.31
C ASP A 645 -8.57 -12.52 27.40
N ALA A 646 -7.99 -11.33 27.42
CA ALA A 646 -8.73 -10.09 27.64
C ALA A 646 -9.20 -9.45 26.32
N SER A 647 -10.51 -9.17 26.24
CA SER A 647 -11.12 -8.36 25.18
C SER A 647 -10.41 -7.00 25.05
N ALA A 648 -10.09 -6.57 23.83
CA ALA A 648 -9.57 -5.23 23.52
C ALA A 648 -10.60 -4.10 23.68
N GLY A 649 -11.84 -4.46 24.04
CA GLY A 649 -12.93 -3.53 24.30
C GLY A 649 -14.04 -3.70 23.26
N THR A 650 -14.79 -2.63 23.00
CA THR A 650 -15.86 -2.62 22.00
C THR A 650 -15.72 -1.44 21.05
N LEU A 651 -15.91 -1.69 19.75
CA LEU A 651 -15.97 -0.66 18.72
C LEU A 651 -17.37 -0.69 18.08
N GLY A 652 -18.23 0.24 18.48
CA GLY A 652 -19.64 0.19 18.13
C GLY A 652 -20.29 -1.08 18.69
N LYS A 653 -20.79 -1.95 17.81
CA LYS A 653 -21.37 -3.27 18.16
C LYS A 653 -20.37 -4.42 18.10
N LEU A 654 -19.11 -4.16 17.76
CA LEU A 654 -18.08 -5.19 17.60
C LEU A 654 -17.37 -5.43 18.94
N GLU A 655 -17.29 -6.70 19.36
CA GLU A 655 -16.40 -7.12 20.45
C GLU A 655 -14.99 -7.31 19.90
N LEU A 656 -14.04 -6.57 20.46
CA LEU A 656 -12.66 -6.57 19.99
C LEU A 656 -11.82 -7.54 20.79
N GLU A 657 -10.90 -8.20 20.09
CA GLU A 657 -9.90 -9.07 20.67
C GLU A 657 -8.50 -8.54 20.35
N HIS A 658 -7.56 -8.63 21.29
CA HIS A 658 -6.18 -8.19 21.04
C HIS A 658 -5.48 -9.08 20.01
N PHE A 659 -4.71 -8.47 19.12
CA PHE A 659 -3.92 -9.22 18.16
C PHE A 659 -2.88 -10.12 18.82
N SER A 660 -2.88 -11.38 18.43
CA SER A 660 -1.72 -12.26 18.53
C SER A 660 -1.70 -13.19 17.32
N PRO A 661 -0.51 -13.45 16.73
CA PRO A 661 -0.41 -14.32 15.56
C PRO A 661 -1.04 -15.70 15.80
N ASP A 662 -0.76 -16.31 16.95
CA ASP A 662 -1.26 -17.65 17.28
C ASP A 662 -2.79 -17.71 17.36
N ARG A 663 -3.47 -16.64 17.82
CA ARG A 663 -4.94 -16.62 17.88
C ARG A 663 -5.57 -16.38 16.53
N VAL A 664 -5.02 -15.46 15.73
CA VAL A 664 -5.51 -15.24 14.36
C VAL A 664 -5.35 -16.52 13.54
N LEU A 665 -4.20 -17.17 13.64
CA LEU A 665 -3.95 -18.47 13.00
C LEU A 665 -4.87 -19.57 13.55
N GLY A 666 -5.10 -19.59 14.87
CA GLY A 666 -6.06 -20.52 15.49
C GLY A 666 -7.48 -20.37 14.97
N TYR A 667 -7.99 -19.13 14.81
CA TYR A 667 -9.30 -18.90 14.20
C TYR A 667 -9.36 -19.38 12.75
N ILE A 668 -8.30 -19.11 11.98
CA ILE A 668 -8.18 -19.58 10.59
C ILE A 668 -8.21 -21.12 10.55
N ASP A 669 -7.44 -21.79 11.41
CA ASP A 669 -7.34 -23.26 11.48
C ASP A 669 -8.65 -23.91 11.97
N GLU A 670 -9.40 -23.24 12.84
CA GLU A 670 -10.73 -23.66 13.30
C GLU A 670 -11.84 -23.39 12.27
N GLY A 671 -11.53 -22.72 11.15
CA GLY A 671 -12.50 -22.33 10.14
C GLY A 671 -13.41 -21.17 10.58
N GLN A 672 -13.00 -20.39 11.57
CA GLN A 672 -13.73 -19.22 12.04
C GLN A 672 -13.30 -17.98 11.24
N PRO A 673 -14.25 -17.23 10.65
CA PRO A 673 -13.89 -16.03 9.89
C PRO A 673 -13.38 -14.94 10.84
N VAL A 674 -12.28 -14.28 10.46
CA VAL A 674 -11.62 -13.28 11.29
C VAL A 674 -11.29 -12.01 10.49
N PHE A 675 -11.63 -10.86 11.04
CA PHE A 675 -11.29 -9.54 10.51
C PHE A 675 -10.23 -8.90 11.41
N VAL A 676 -9.03 -8.68 10.87
CA VAL A 676 -7.91 -8.07 11.59
C VAL A 676 -7.68 -6.67 11.05
N TYR A 677 -7.76 -5.66 11.90
CA TYR A 677 -7.41 -4.29 11.52
C TYR A 677 -6.22 -3.78 12.33
N PHE A 678 -5.24 -3.26 11.61
CA PHE A 678 -4.01 -2.71 12.13
C PHE A 678 -4.19 -1.20 12.27
N THR A 679 -4.03 -0.70 13.50
CA THR A 679 -4.34 0.69 13.86
C THR A 679 -3.28 1.28 14.79
N ALA A 680 -3.41 2.57 15.09
CA ALA A 680 -2.66 3.25 16.14
C ALA A 680 -3.41 4.51 16.59
N ASP A 681 -3.24 4.90 17.86
CA ASP A 681 -3.87 6.11 18.42
C ASP A 681 -3.33 7.41 17.80
N TRP A 682 -2.08 7.41 17.36
CA TRP A 682 -1.47 8.52 16.65
C TRP A 682 -1.85 8.54 15.15
N CYS A 683 -2.46 7.47 14.63
CA CYS A 683 -2.87 7.36 13.24
C CYS A 683 -4.28 7.95 13.03
N LEU A 684 -4.34 9.22 12.61
CA LEU A 684 -5.61 9.91 12.39
C LEU A 684 -6.50 9.23 11.33
N SER A 685 -5.93 8.75 10.23
CA SER A 685 -6.67 8.04 9.19
C SER A 685 -7.26 6.73 9.71
N CYS A 686 -6.52 6.00 10.56
CA CYS A 686 -7.00 4.79 11.20
C CYS A 686 -8.21 5.09 12.10
N LYS A 687 -8.10 6.10 12.98
CA LYS A 687 -9.19 6.52 13.87
C LYS A 687 -10.36 7.17 13.14
N ALA A 688 -10.17 7.67 11.92
CA ALA A 688 -11.24 8.13 11.05
C ALA A 688 -12.00 6.94 10.45
N ASN A 689 -11.31 5.96 9.88
CA ASN A 689 -11.91 4.74 9.34
C ASN A 689 -12.64 3.93 10.43
N GLU A 690 -12.06 3.81 11.62
CA GLU A 690 -12.71 3.15 12.77
C GLU A 690 -14.07 3.78 13.05
N ARG A 691 -14.16 5.12 13.10
CA ARG A 691 -15.42 5.81 13.40
C ARG A 691 -16.39 5.85 12.23
N ALA A 692 -15.88 6.05 11.02
CA ALA A 692 -16.70 6.31 9.83
C ALA A 692 -17.13 5.02 9.10
N ALA A 693 -16.39 3.93 9.29
CA ALA A 693 -16.68 2.64 8.67
C ALA A 693 -16.96 1.55 9.71
N LEU A 694 -15.97 1.18 10.55
CA LEU A 694 -16.07 -0.01 11.40
C LEU A 694 -17.08 0.12 12.55
N ALA A 695 -17.17 1.28 13.19
CA ALA A 695 -18.07 1.53 14.32
C ALA A 695 -19.53 1.78 13.91
N THR A 696 -19.87 1.65 12.63
CA THR A 696 -21.24 1.84 12.14
C THR A 696 -22.10 0.64 12.44
N ASP A 697 -23.39 0.87 12.71
CA ASP A 697 -24.33 -0.22 13.01
C ASP A 697 -24.41 -1.23 11.87
N ALA A 698 -24.32 -0.79 10.61
CA ALA A 698 -24.39 -1.66 9.43
C ALA A 698 -23.24 -2.66 9.37
N VAL A 699 -21.99 -2.22 9.59
CA VAL A 699 -20.82 -3.11 9.63
C VAL A 699 -20.86 -4.00 10.87
N GLY A 700 -21.25 -3.42 12.02
CA GLY A 700 -21.43 -4.16 13.26
C GLY A 700 -22.43 -5.32 13.15
N ASP A 701 -23.60 -5.05 12.56
CA ASP A 701 -24.64 -6.06 12.34
C ASP A 701 -24.16 -7.10 11.32
N ALA A 702 -23.55 -6.68 10.20
CA ALA A 702 -23.05 -7.60 9.18
C ALA A 702 -21.99 -8.58 9.71
N MET A 703 -21.05 -8.11 10.54
CA MET A 703 -20.02 -8.95 11.14
C MET A 703 -20.58 -9.88 12.23
N ASN A 704 -21.48 -9.38 13.08
CA ASN A 704 -22.07 -10.17 14.16
C ASN A 704 -23.01 -11.26 13.62
N GLU A 705 -23.81 -10.97 12.58
CA GLU A 705 -24.69 -11.95 11.94
C GLU A 705 -23.93 -13.15 11.36
N ARG A 706 -22.70 -12.91 10.88
CA ARG A 706 -21.82 -13.92 10.29
C ARG A 706 -20.81 -14.52 11.27
N GLY A 707 -20.88 -14.13 12.55
CA GLY A 707 -19.97 -14.62 13.58
C GLY A 707 -18.50 -14.26 13.35
N ILE A 708 -18.21 -13.16 12.64
CA ILE A 708 -16.85 -12.75 12.31
C ILE A 708 -16.14 -12.25 13.58
N LYS A 709 -15.00 -12.85 13.89
CA LYS A 709 -14.13 -12.42 14.98
C LYS A 709 -13.38 -11.16 14.59
N VAL A 710 -13.43 -10.12 15.41
CA VAL A 710 -12.75 -8.85 15.12
C VAL A 710 -11.53 -8.70 16.02
N VAL A 711 -10.37 -8.60 15.40
CA VAL A 711 -9.08 -8.51 16.08
C VAL A 711 -8.44 -7.15 15.82
N GLU A 712 -8.10 -6.44 16.89
CA GLU A 712 -7.40 -5.16 16.85
C GLU A 712 -5.89 -5.38 17.01
N ALA A 713 -5.12 -5.01 15.98
CA ALA A 713 -3.67 -4.93 16.05
C ALA A 713 -3.26 -3.48 16.34
N ASP A 714 -3.15 -3.13 17.64
CA ASP A 714 -2.74 -1.80 18.10
C ASP A 714 -1.22 -1.60 18.01
N TRP A 715 -0.81 -0.85 16.99
CA TRP A 715 0.58 -0.47 16.71
C TRP A 715 0.92 0.95 17.21
N THR A 716 0.25 1.40 18.27
CA THR A 716 0.53 2.68 18.96
C THR A 716 1.95 2.72 19.53
N SER A 717 2.39 1.59 20.08
CA SER A 717 3.77 1.29 20.44
C SER A 717 4.32 0.24 19.47
N GLU A 718 5.62 0.26 19.22
CA GLU A 718 6.26 -0.73 18.34
C GLU A 718 6.08 -2.14 18.90
N ASP A 719 5.48 -3.02 18.10
CA ASP A 719 5.31 -4.44 18.39
C ASP A 719 5.96 -5.27 17.27
N PRO A 720 6.94 -6.15 17.58
CA PRO A 720 7.62 -6.97 16.57
C PRO A 720 6.70 -7.91 15.79
N GLN A 721 5.68 -8.49 16.43
CA GLN A 721 4.75 -9.41 15.78
C GLN A 721 3.83 -8.69 14.80
N ILE A 722 3.35 -7.51 15.18
CA ILE A 722 2.55 -6.65 14.29
C ILE A 722 3.41 -6.17 13.11
N THR A 723 4.67 -5.80 13.37
CA THR A 723 5.62 -5.34 12.35
C THR A 723 5.89 -6.42 11.31
N GLU A 724 6.13 -7.65 11.73
CA GLU A 724 6.33 -8.80 10.82
C GLU A 724 5.09 -9.03 9.92
N TRP A 725 3.89 -8.88 10.47
CA TRP A 725 2.66 -8.99 9.68
C TRP A 725 2.49 -7.83 8.70
N LEU A 726 2.79 -6.60 9.08
CA LEU A 726 2.78 -5.46 8.16
C LEU A 726 3.76 -5.71 7.00
N GLU A 727 4.97 -6.19 7.28
CA GLU A 727 5.96 -6.54 6.26
C GLU A 727 5.51 -7.69 5.36
N LYS A 728 4.89 -8.74 5.92
CA LYS A 728 4.34 -9.88 5.17
C LYS A 728 3.34 -9.46 4.09
N TYR A 729 2.58 -8.39 4.35
CA TYR A 729 1.58 -7.84 3.43
C TYR A 729 2.09 -6.60 2.66
N ASP A 730 3.41 -6.42 2.56
CA ASP A 730 4.05 -5.29 1.86
C ASP A 730 3.53 -3.93 2.34
N ARG A 731 3.44 -3.73 3.66
CA ARG A 731 3.06 -2.46 4.31
C ARG A 731 4.17 -1.95 5.21
N VAL A 732 4.46 -0.65 5.09
CA VAL A 732 5.46 0.07 5.91
C VAL A 732 4.86 0.81 7.10
N GLY A 733 3.58 0.53 7.42
CA GLY A 733 2.84 1.17 8.50
C GLY A 733 1.32 0.96 8.39
N VAL A 734 0.59 1.57 9.32
CA VAL A 734 -0.88 1.51 9.43
C VAL A 734 -1.56 2.66 8.66
N PRO A 735 -2.81 2.49 8.17
CA PRO A 735 -3.71 1.36 8.37
C PRO A 735 -3.48 0.17 7.41
N LEU A 736 -3.74 -1.03 7.92
CA LEU A 736 -3.89 -2.27 7.14
C LEU A 736 -5.15 -2.98 7.62
N TYR A 737 -5.95 -3.50 6.68
CA TYR A 737 -7.20 -4.20 6.97
C TYR A 737 -7.16 -5.56 6.26
N LEU A 738 -7.29 -6.63 7.02
CA LEU A 738 -7.25 -8.00 6.54
C LEU A 738 -8.55 -8.69 6.91
N TYR A 739 -9.19 -9.34 5.93
CA TYR A 739 -10.34 -10.20 6.17
C TYR A 739 -10.01 -11.63 5.75
N PHE A 740 -10.22 -12.56 6.68
CA PHE A 740 -10.00 -13.99 6.53
C PHE A 740 -11.37 -14.69 6.55
N PRO A 741 -11.93 -15.07 5.41
CA PRO A 741 -13.18 -15.82 5.38
C PRO A 741 -13.01 -17.25 5.87
N THR A 742 -14.13 -17.93 6.14
CA THR A 742 -14.15 -19.35 6.53
C THR A 742 -13.39 -20.20 5.50
N GLY A 743 -12.44 -21.02 5.97
CA GLY A 743 -11.62 -21.88 5.10
C GLY A 743 -10.46 -21.15 4.39
N SER A 744 -10.20 -19.88 4.70
CA SER A 744 -8.99 -19.19 4.26
C SER A 744 -7.73 -19.72 4.95
N THR A 745 -6.57 -19.29 4.47
CA THR A 745 -5.27 -19.51 5.11
C THR A 745 -4.62 -18.16 5.40
N ALA A 746 -3.56 -18.16 6.20
CA ALA A 746 -2.77 -16.96 6.52
C ALA A 746 -2.11 -16.27 5.30
N GLU A 747 -2.25 -16.81 4.09
CA GLU A 747 -1.74 -16.24 2.82
C GLU A 747 -2.85 -15.80 1.85
N THR A 748 -4.11 -16.10 2.15
CA THR A 748 -5.28 -15.82 1.29
C THR A 748 -6.22 -14.79 1.91
N ALA A 749 -5.70 -13.91 2.78
CA ALA A 749 -6.47 -12.80 3.33
C ALA A 749 -6.92 -11.86 2.21
N ALA A 750 -8.17 -11.42 2.24
CA ALA A 750 -8.62 -10.27 1.47
C ALA A 750 -8.04 -8.99 2.10
N VAL A 751 -7.19 -8.29 1.35
CA VAL A 751 -6.55 -7.04 1.79
C VAL A 751 -7.42 -5.86 1.36
N LEU A 752 -7.99 -5.13 2.32
CA LEU A 752 -8.86 -4.00 2.02
C LEU A 752 -8.07 -2.68 1.82
N PRO A 753 -8.66 -1.70 1.10
CA PRO A 753 -8.05 -0.38 0.87
C PRO A 753 -7.76 0.41 2.16
N GLN A 754 -6.79 1.33 2.10
CA GLN A 754 -6.43 2.20 3.23
C GLN A 754 -7.50 3.22 3.61
N LEU A 755 -8.34 3.63 2.65
CA LEU A 755 -9.51 4.45 2.91
C LEU A 755 -10.73 3.53 2.99
N LEU A 756 -11.29 3.40 4.19
CA LEU A 756 -12.36 2.45 4.45
C LEU A 756 -13.72 3.15 4.40
N LEU A 757 -14.67 2.56 3.68
CA LEU A 757 -16.08 2.93 3.69
C LEU A 757 -16.91 1.74 4.18
N PRO A 758 -18.07 1.95 4.83
CA PRO A 758 -18.91 0.85 5.31
C PRO A 758 -19.21 -0.19 4.23
N GLN A 759 -19.53 0.25 3.01
CA GLN A 759 -19.87 -0.65 1.91
C GLN A 759 -18.69 -1.50 1.47
N ILE A 760 -17.47 -0.95 1.41
CA ILE A 760 -16.27 -1.74 1.07
C ILE A 760 -16.08 -2.91 2.03
N VAL A 761 -16.39 -2.73 3.32
CA VAL A 761 -16.29 -3.79 4.32
C VAL A 761 -17.39 -4.83 4.15
N ILE A 762 -18.63 -4.38 3.92
CA ILE A 762 -19.78 -5.27 3.72
C ILE A 762 -19.62 -6.07 2.43
N ASP A 763 -19.27 -5.42 1.32
CA ASP A 763 -19.03 -6.05 0.02
C ASP A 763 -17.90 -7.09 0.10
N ALA A 764 -16.82 -6.80 0.84
CA ALA A 764 -15.73 -7.75 1.05
C ALA A 764 -16.15 -8.98 1.87
N ILE A 765 -17.05 -8.79 2.84
CA ILE A 765 -17.63 -9.89 3.62
C ILE A 765 -18.57 -10.72 2.74
N ASP A 766 -19.44 -10.08 1.97
CA ASP A 766 -20.44 -10.74 1.11
C ASP A 766 -19.79 -11.51 -0.05
N ALA A 767 -18.75 -10.94 -0.68
CA ALA A 767 -18.01 -11.61 -1.75
C ALA A 767 -17.38 -12.93 -1.27
N ALA A 768 -16.82 -12.94 -0.06
CA ALA A 768 -16.15 -14.12 0.47
C ALA A 768 -17.13 -15.20 0.96
N ASP A 769 -18.28 -14.83 1.52
CA ASP A 769 -19.35 -15.77 1.87
C ASP A 769 -19.98 -16.41 0.62
N SER A 770 -20.08 -15.65 -0.47
CA SER A 770 -20.57 -16.14 -1.78
C SER A 770 -19.63 -17.18 -2.38
N ALA A 771 -18.32 -17.02 -2.22
CA ALA A 771 -17.33 -18.02 -2.63
C ALA A 771 -17.38 -19.30 -1.76
N THR A 772 -17.78 -19.18 -0.49
CA THR A 772 -17.84 -20.30 0.47
C THR A 772 -19.16 -21.07 0.41
N THR A 773 -20.29 -20.42 0.11
CA THR A 773 -21.61 -21.05 0.03
C THR A 773 -21.80 -21.93 -1.20
N VAL A 774 -21.06 -21.70 -2.28
CA VAL A 774 -21.05 -22.59 -3.45
C VAL A 774 -20.41 -23.95 -3.12
N ALA A 775 -19.56 -24.03 -2.09
CA ALA A 775 -18.87 -25.27 -1.70
C ALA A 775 -19.70 -26.23 -0.82
N PHE A 776 -20.87 -25.82 -0.31
CA PHE A 776 -21.69 -26.65 0.59
C PHE A 776 -22.99 -27.20 -0.02
N ALA A 777 -23.31 -26.88 -1.27
CA ALA A 777 -24.52 -27.36 -1.94
C ALA A 777 -24.18 -28.50 -2.92
N ASP A 778 -23.97 -29.71 -2.40
CA ASP A 778 -23.79 -30.90 -3.23
C ASP A 778 -25.14 -31.60 -3.55
N TYR A 779 -25.41 -31.68 -4.85
CA TYR A 779 -26.36 -32.46 -5.66
C TYR A 779 -27.90 -32.23 -5.67
N GLY A 780 -28.34 -31.74 -6.84
CA GLY A 780 -29.56 -32.12 -7.55
C GLY A 780 -29.59 -31.51 -8.97
N PRO A 781 -29.87 -32.26 -10.06
CA PRO A 781 -29.73 -31.74 -11.41
C PRO A 781 -30.92 -30.86 -11.75
N LEU A 782 -30.71 -29.55 -11.84
CA LEU A 782 -31.65 -28.63 -12.47
C LEU A 782 -30.98 -27.97 -13.68
N GLN A 783 -30.88 -28.77 -14.75
CA GLN A 783 -30.98 -28.23 -16.10
C GLN A 783 -32.39 -27.67 -16.28
N THR A 784 -32.63 -26.38 -16.00
CA THR A 784 -33.64 -25.61 -16.75
C THR A 784 -33.55 -24.10 -16.51
N TYR A 785 -33.68 -23.35 -17.60
CA TYR A 785 -33.99 -21.92 -17.76
C TYR A 785 -32.85 -20.89 -17.71
N LEU A 786 -32.41 -20.49 -18.90
CA LEU A 786 -32.79 -19.19 -19.49
C LEU A 786 -32.35 -19.16 -20.97
N ASP A 787 -33.30 -19.44 -21.86
CA ASP A 787 -33.12 -19.31 -23.30
C ASP A 787 -33.33 -17.84 -23.69
N LEU A 788 -32.24 -17.07 -23.64
CA LEU A 788 -32.20 -15.62 -23.85
C LEU A 788 -32.69 -15.19 -25.24
N ASP A 789 -32.61 -16.08 -26.24
CA ASP A 789 -33.09 -15.80 -27.60
C ASP A 789 -34.62 -15.67 -27.66
N LYS A 790 -35.35 -16.42 -26.82
CA LYS A 790 -36.80 -16.34 -26.78
C LYS A 790 -37.30 -15.04 -26.15
N VAL A 791 -36.59 -14.55 -25.12
CA VAL A 791 -36.88 -13.27 -24.46
C VAL A 791 -36.57 -12.12 -25.41
N TRP A 792 -35.49 -12.23 -26.20
CA TRP A 792 -35.13 -11.20 -27.17
C TRP A 792 -36.18 -11.06 -28.28
N HIS A 793 -36.72 -12.17 -28.79
CA HIS A 793 -37.77 -12.13 -29.82
C HIS A 793 -39.14 -11.66 -29.31
N GLU A 794 -39.51 -11.96 -28.06
CA GLU A 794 -40.75 -11.43 -27.47
C GLU A 794 -40.69 -9.90 -27.27
N ILE A 795 -39.51 -9.36 -26.91
CA ILE A 795 -39.29 -7.91 -26.79
C ILE A 795 -39.32 -7.23 -28.17
N GLU A 796 -38.75 -7.86 -29.20
CA GLU A 796 -38.74 -7.31 -30.55
C GLU A 796 -40.16 -7.25 -31.16
N ASP A 797 -41.00 -8.26 -30.89
CA ASP A 797 -42.39 -8.31 -31.32
C ASP A 797 -43.28 -7.31 -30.56
N GLU A 798 -43.04 -7.06 -29.27
CA GLU A 798 -43.73 -6.00 -28.52
C GLU A 798 -43.36 -4.60 -29.01
N ILE A 799 -42.10 -4.36 -29.40
CA ILE A 799 -41.66 -3.08 -29.97
C ILE A 799 -42.30 -2.86 -31.35
N ARG A 800 -42.39 -3.90 -32.20
CA ARG A 800 -43.07 -3.78 -33.51
C ARG A 800 -44.58 -3.60 -33.40
N ALA A 801 -45.22 -4.14 -32.35
CA ALA A 801 -46.65 -3.96 -32.11
C ALA A 801 -46.99 -2.56 -31.55
N SER A 802 -46.03 -1.86 -30.94
CA SER A 802 -46.20 -0.53 -30.36
C SER A 802 -46.26 0.61 -31.39
N ASP A 803 -45.75 0.42 -32.62
CA ASP A 803 -45.59 1.49 -33.62
C ASP A 803 -46.76 1.61 -34.62
N ALA A 804 -47.87 0.91 -34.38
CA ALA A 804 -49.06 0.96 -35.25
C ALA A 804 -50.24 1.80 -34.69
N SER A 805 -50.14 2.40 -33.50
CA SER A 805 -51.17 3.34 -33.03
C SER A 805 -50.71 4.34 -31.96
N LYS A 806 -49.64 5.11 -32.22
CA LYS A 806 -49.45 6.45 -31.64
C LYS A 806 -48.34 7.24 -32.31
#